data_AF-A0A093YLE9-F1
#
_entry.id   AF-A0A093YLE9-F1
#
_cell.length_a   1.000
_cell.length_b   1.000
_cell.length_c   1.000
_cell.angle_alpha   90.00
_cell.angle_beta   90.00
_cell.angle_gamma   90.00
#
_symmetry.space_group_name_H-M   'P 1'
#
loop_
_entity.id
_entity.type
_entity.pdbx_description
1 polymer ?
#
loop_
_entity_poly.entity_id
_entity_poly.type
_entity_poly.pdbx_seq_one_letter_code
_entity_poly.pdbx_strand_id
1 'polypeptide(L)'
;MTLSTTPPHDITAFDKFNTHDDPRHARLRTPSKATITHATPPSSPPHSPLDIIDIRRDARGLEMDLGREIMEMLAPERGAKRMPTLLLYDEKGLQRFEEITYLEEYYLTNAEIEVLERNAEEMARNIQAESMVIELGSGNLRKVSILLNALDKAGKSIHYYALDLSERELERTLSSVPRFEHVVCHGLLGTYDDGLEWIRSGRNASWPKCIMSLGSSIGNFHRPDAAEFLKGFADMLRPSDSMIIGLDACNDPAKVYHAYNGENSTPMKFILNGLDNANSILGENVFDTNDWEVIGEYVCDKDGGRHQAFYAPKKDITIRGIHIEQGERVQVEQSLKYSQAESEALWASAGLKEVGKWGASKEQYNIHMLTKRAKPFQLHPSQYASSTTPTLEDWRGLWSTWDTVARGMIPNNELLAKPIKLRNACIFYLGHIPTFLDMQLSKATGMPLCEPSHYPQIFERGIDPDVDNPDNCHSHSEIPDQWPPVEEILEYQAQVRRKVEGLYEAGASESSRKVGRSLWIGLEHEIMHLETLLYMLLQSDNRMPPPRTVRPDFEALAERDGEREVENQWFVVPEQEITLGMDDPEDNSGSGHFGWDNEKPVRKARVRSFQAKGRPITNEEYAIYLDATDNDRLPASWTRQHANGDLSAYTANGKTNGYTNGNGHTNGNGHPNGNGYTNGHTNGSTKLHPSYISNILVRTVYGPVSLAHALHWPVSASYDELNRCAKWMGGRIPTVEEARSIYSYVDGLRLKEVGKMAAKKVPAVNA
;
A
#
# COMPACT_ATOMS: atom_id res chain seq x y z
N MET A 1 46.06 -44.95 27.25
CA MET A 1 45.48 -46.02 28.09
C MET A 1 44.36 -46.68 27.29
N THR A 2 44.55 -47.95 26.98
CA THR A 2 43.68 -48.94 26.30
C THR A 2 42.38 -49.19 27.09
N LEU A 3 41.21 -49.59 26.56
CA LEU A 3 40.81 -50.79 25.77
C LEU A 3 39.39 -50.49 25.17
N SER A 4 39.10 -50.65 23.87
CA SER A 4 38.70 -51.87 23.11
C SER A 4 37.46 -52.62 23.63
N THR A 5 36.39 -52.70 22.81
CA THR A 5 35.89 -53.95 22.16
C THR A 5 34.60 -53.72 21.34
N THR A 6 34.54 -54.35 20.17
CA THR A 6 33.42 -54.62 19.23
C THR A 6 33.56 -56.10 18.81
N PRO A 7 32.74 -56.71 17.91
CA PRO A 7 31.27 -56.82 17.71
C PRO A 7 30.86 -58.32 17.72
N PRO A 8 29.72 -58.80 17.13
CA PRO A 8 29.77 -59.22 15.70
C PRO A 8 28.45 -59.25 14.84
N HIS A 9 28.66 -59.09 13.51
CA HIS A 9 28.14 -59.85 12.32
C HIS A 9 26.63 -59.91 11.94
N ASP A 10 26.18 -60.00 10.66
CA ASP A 10 26.69 -59.79 9.28
C ASP A 10 25.59 -60.24 8.25
N ILE A 11 25.81 -60.01 6.94
CA ILE A 11 25.28 -60.75 5.74
C ILE A 11 23.93 -60.22 5.15
N THR A 12 23.70 -59.82 3.87
CA THR A 12 24.34 -59.92 2.52
C THR A 12 23.68 -58.88 1.57
N ALA A 13 24.39 -58.09 0.74
CA ALA A 13 24.91 -58.37 -0.62
C ALA A 13 23.84 -58.34 -1.76
N PHE A 14 24.00 -57.79 -2.97
CA PHE A 14 25.10 -57.15 -3.74
C PHE A 14 24.51 -56.62 -5.09
N ASP A 15 25.07 -55.53 -5.64
CA ASP A 15 25.39 -55.23 -7.07
C ASP A 15 24.33 -55.35 -8.22
N LYS A 16 24.34 -54.64 -9.36
CA LYS A 16 25.07 -53.49 -9.97
C LYS A 16 24.51 -53.24 -11.40
N PHE A 17 24.63 -51.98 -11.85
CA PHE A 17 24.91 -51.45 -13.21
C PHE A 17 23.99 -51.63 -14.45
N ASN A 18 24.02 -50.52 -15.23
CA ASN A 18 23.91 -50.34 -16.70
C ASN A 18 22.52 -50.24 -17.35
N THR A 19 22.27 -49.51 -18.45
CA THR A 19 22.80 -48.32 -19.19
C THR A 19 21.81 -48.15 -20.38
N HIS A 20 21.61 -46.92 -20.88
CA HIS A 20 21.09 -46.47 -22.20
C HIS A 20 20.30 -47.43 -23.13
N ASP A 21 19.12 -47.00 -23.61
CA ASP A 21 18.91 -46.63 -25.03
C ASP A 21 17.47 -46.13 -25.36
N ASP A 22 17.41 -45.32 -26.42
CA ASP A 22 16.32 -44.47 -26.95
C ASP A 22 15.35 -45.22 -27.94
N PRO A 23 14.52 -44.59 -28.81
CA PRO A 23 13.05 -44.60 -28.78
C PRO A 23 12.40 -45.27 -30.02
N ARG A 24 11.06 -45.13 -30.12
CA ARG A 24 10.15 -45.32 -31.29
C ARG A 24 9.32 -46.61 -31.27
N HIS A 25 8.00 -46.46 -31.09
CA HIS A 25 6.95 -46.88 -32.04
C HIS A 25 5.57 -46.95 -31.35
N ALA A 26 4.67 -46.01 -31.66
CA ALA A 26 3.24 -46.23 -31.52
C ALA A 26 2.47 -45.46 -32.61
N ARG A 27 1.94 -46.19 -33.59
CA ARG A 27 0.96 -45.71 -34.58
C ARG A 27 -0.39 -46.39 -34.32
N LEU A 28 -1.41 -45.55 -34.18
CA LEU A 28 -2.76 -45.63 -34.78
C LEU A 28 -3.57 -46.92 -34.67
N ARG A 29 -4.74 -46.84 -34.01
CA ARG A 29 -6.03 -47.37 -34.50
C ARG A 29 -7.24 -46.81 -33.72
N THR A 30 -8.15 -46.19 -34.46
CA THR A 30 -9.62 -46.12 -34.24
C THR A 30 -10.27 -46.55 -35.57
N PRO A 31 -11.60 -46.78 -35.73
CA PRO A 31 -12.73 -46.66 -34.78
C PRO A 31 -13.75 -47.85 -34.81
N SER A 32 -14.71 -47.87 -33.89
CA SER A 32 -16.04 -48.49 -34.11
C SER A 32 -17.13 -47.79 -33.28
N LYS A 33 -18.28 -47.53 -33.91
CA LYS A 33 -19.47 -46.85 -33.40
C LYS A 33 -20.36 -47.80 -32.59
N ALA A 34 -20.97 -47.32 -31.50
CA ALA A 34 -22.27 -47.82 -31.04
C ALA A 34 -23.08 -46.73 -30.29
N THR A 35 -24.25 -46.50 -30.87
CA THR A 35 -25.53 -45.87 -30.50
C THR A 35 -25.83 -45.46 -29.05
N ILE A 36 -26.52 -44.31 -28.98
CA ILE A 36 -27.05 -43.55 -27.84
C ILE A 36 -28.19 -44.29 -27.11
N THR A 37 -28.12 -44.32 -25.78
CA THR A 37 -29.28 -44.51 -24.87
C THR A 37 -29.29 -43.37 -23.86
N HIS A 38 -30.41 -42.65 -23.77
CA HIS A 38 -30.66 -41.57 -22.80
C HIS A 38 -30.61 -42.13 -21.37
N ALA A 39 -29.64 -41.68 -20.57
CA ALA A 39 -29.60 -41.87 -19.12
C ALA A 39 -29.81 -40.51 -18.43
N THR A 40 -30.78 -40.47 -17.53
CA THR A 40 -31.09 -39.38 -16.60
C THR A 40 -29.84 -39.01 -15.78
N PRO A 41 -29.68 -37.74 -15.35
CA PRO A 41 -28.51 -37.33 -14.57
C PRO A 41 -28.47 -38.10 -13.24
N PRO A 42 -27.29 -38.49 -12.75
CA PRO A 42 -27.16 -39.03 -11.41
C PRO A 42 -27.61 -37.96 -10.41
N SER A 43 -28.51 -38.35 -9.51
CA SER A 43 -28.90 -37.56 -8.35
C SER A 43 -27.65 -37.06 -7.61
N SER A 44 -27.64 -35.77 -7.32
CA SER A 44 -26.62 -35.05 -6.56
C SER A 44 -26.11 -35.87 -5.36
N PRO A 45 -24.79 -35.88 -5.07
CA PRO A 45 -24.30 -36.43 -3.82
C PRO A 45 -24.88 -35.62 -2.63
N PRO A 46 -25.11 -36.25 -1.47
CA PRO A 46 -25.61 -35.58 -0.28
C PRO A 46 -24.61 -34.53 0.20
N HIS A 47 -25.15 -33.43 0.73
CA HIS A 47 -24.44 -32.26 1.28
C HIS A 47 -23.13 -32.63 1.98
N SER A 48 -22.00 -32.10 1.50
CA SER A 48 -20.82 -31.96 2.36
C SER A 48 -21.22 -31.06 3.54
N PRO A 49 -20.83 -31.39 4.79
CA PRO A 49 -21.13 -30.52 5.93
C PRO A 49 -20.53 -29.12 5.68
N LEU A 50 -21.29 -28.07 6.01
CA LEU A 50 -20.80 -26.69 5.95
C LEU A 50 -19.55 -26.58 6.83
N ASP A 51 -18.51 -25.93 6.31
CA ASP A 51 -17.24 -25.75 7.04
C ASP A 51 -17.30 -24.49 7.90
N ILE A 52 -17.74 -24.64 9.16
CA ILE A 52 -17.79 -23.58 10.16
C ILE A 52 -16.70 -23.83 11.20
N ILE A 53 -15.82 -22.85 11.37
CA ILE A 53 -14.69 -22.89 12.29
C ILE A 53 -15.03 -22.02 13.50
N ASP A 54 -15.15 -22.65 14.68
CA ASP A 54 -15.28 -21.92 15.94
C ASP A 54 -13.92 -21.37 16.38
N ILE A 55 -13.80 -20.04 16.37
CA ILE A 55 -12.58 -19.32 16.73
C ILE A 55 -12.70 -18.60 18.07
N ARG A 56 -13.82 -18.75 18.78
CA ARG A 56 -14.06 -18.10 20.07
C ARG A 56 -13.10 -18.63 21.13
N ARG A 57 -12.41 -17.72 21.82
CA ARG A 57 -11.50 -18.09 22.92
C ARG A 57 -12.22 -18.51 24.21
N ASP A 58 -13.36 -17.89 24.53
CA ASP A 58 -14.24 -18.26 25.65
C ASP A 58 -15.67 -17.68 25.48
N ALA A 59 -16.58 -18.47 24.89
CA ALA A 59 -17.96 -18.02 24.64
C ALA A 59 -18.74 -17.70 25.94
N ARG A 60 -18.44 -18.40 27.05
CA ARG A 60 -19.10 -18.13 28.35
C ARG A 60 -18.51 -16.90 29.04
N GLY A 61 -17.22 -16.69 28.89
CA GLY A 61 -16.55 -15.44 29.29
C GLY A 61 -17.18 -14.23 28.60
N LEU A 62 -17.45 -14.33 27.29
CA LEU A 62 -18.07 -13.24 26.51
C LEU A 62 -19.47 -12.86 27.03
N GLU A 63 -20.35 -13.83 27.30
CA GLU A 63 -21.69 -13.54 27.85
C GLU A 63 -21.62 -12.90 29.24
N MET A 64 -20.72 -13.40 30.09
CA MET A 64 -20.49 -12.84 31.42
C MET A 64 -19.90 -11.42 31.36
N ASP A 65 -19.00 -11.17 30.41
CA ASP A 65 -18.38 -9.86 30.21
C ASP A 65 -19.37 -8.87 29.61
N LEU A 66 -20.22 -9.28 28.66
CA LEU A 66 -21.29 -8.43 28.13
C LEU A 66 -22.34 -8.10 29.19
N GLY A 67 -22.71 -9.06 30.05
CA GLY A 67 -23.60 -8.82 31.18
C GLY A 67 -23.04 -7.79 32.17
N ARG A 68 -21.72 -7.82 32.41
CA ARG A 68 -21.01 -6.83 33.22
C ARG A 68 -20.97 -5.46 32.53
N GLU A 69 -20.64 -5.44 31.25
CA GLU A 69 -20.56 -4.23 30.43
C GLU A 69 -21.90 -3.49 30.39
N ILE A 70 -23.02 -4.21 30.26
CA ILE A 70 -24.37 -3.63 30.38
C ILE A 70 -24.51 -2.85 31.69
N MET A 71 -24.15 -3.47 32.82
CA MET A 71 -24.31 -2.85 34.14
C MET A 71 -23.37 -1.65 34.33
N GLU A 72 -22.13 -1.75 33.85
CA GLU A 72 -21.15 -0.66 33.90
C GLU A 72 -21.58 0.55 33.04
N MET A 73 -22.11 0.31 31.84
CA MET A 73 -22.58 1.37 30.95
C MET A 73 -23.89 2.03 31.42
N LEU A 74 -24.72 1.32 32.19
CA LEU A 74 -25.91 1.88 32.83
C LEU A 74 -25.59 2.68 34.11
N ALA A 75 -24.40 2.48 34.71
CA ALA A 75 -23.91 3.20 35.87
C ALA A 75 -22.52 3.82 35.62
N PRO A 76 -22.37 4.70 34.60
CA PRO A 76 -21.07 5.27 34.29
C PRO A 76 -20.61 6.21 35.40
N GLU A 77 -19.30 6.22 35.70
CA GLU A 77 -18.73 7.17 36.68
C GLU A 77 -18.90 8.63 36.23
N ARG A 78 -18.89 8.87 34.91
CA ARG A 78 -19.12 10.16 34.25
C ARG A 78 -19.74 9.96 32.87
N GLY A 79 -20.64 10.87 32.48
CA GLY A 79 -21.27 10.87 31.16
C GLY A 79 -22.69 10.31 31.15
N ALA A 80 -23.27 10.19 29.95
CA ALA A 80 -24.61 9.65 29.76
C ALA A 80 -24.63 8.12 29.88
N LYS A 81 -25.76 7.56 30.31
CA LYS A 81 -25.99 6.11 30.32
C LYS A 81 -25.99 5.55 28.89
N ARG A 82 -25.43 4.36 28.72
CA ARG A 82 -25.33 3.69 27.41
C ARG A 82 -25.65 2.20 27.55
N MET A 83 -25.84 1.53 26.42
CA MET A 83 -25.84 0.08 26.32
C MET A 83 -25.00 -0.38 25.12
N PRO A 84 -24.37 -1.57 25.18
CA PRO A 84 -23.60 -2.09 24.07
C PRO A 84 -24.46 -2.29 22.81
N THR A 85 -24.00 -1.83 21.65
CA THR A 85 -24.67 -2.05 20.36
C THR A 85 -24.73 -3.53 20.00
N LEU A 86 -23.83 -4.36 20.55
CA LEU A 86 -23.82 -5.82 20.37
C LEU A 86 -25.15 -6.49 20.77
N LEU A 87 -25.89 -5.87 21.70
CA LEU A 87 -27.21 -6.35 22.12
C LEU A 87 -28.22 -6.42 20.98
N LEU A 88 -28.04 -5.60 19.93
CA LEU A 88 -28.96 -5.55 18.81
C LEU A 88 -28.84 -6.74 17.85
N TYR A 89 -27.81 -7.58 17.98
CA TYR A 89 -27.42 -8.57 16.96
C TYR A 89 -27.47 -10.02 17.46
N ASP A 90 -28.45 -10.37 18.31
CA ASP A 90 -28.83 -11.78 18.49
C ASP A 90 -29.52 -12.35 17.23
N GLU A 91 -29.89 -13.63 17.25
CA GLU A 91 -30.58 -14.30 16.13
C GLU A 91 -31.81 -13.51 15.64
N LYS A 92 -32.63 -12.99 16.56
CA LYS A 92 -33.81 -12.19 16.21
C LYS A 92 -33.44 -10.81 15.68
N GLY A 93 -32.47 -10.17 16.29
CA GLY A 93 -31.96 -8.86 15.89
C GLY A 93 -31.40 -8.87 14.47
N LEU A 94 -30.62 -9.90 14.12
CA LEU A 94 -30.09 -10.10 12.76
C LEU A 94 -31.19 -10.26 11.72
N GLN A 95 -32.25 -11.03 12.02
CA GLN A 95 -33.41 -11.19 11.13
C GLN A 95 -34.16 -9.87 10.93
N ARG A 96 -34.33 -9.08 11.99
CA ARG A 96 -34.93 -7.73 11.89
C ARG A 96 -34.07 -6.77 11.10
N PHE A 97 -32.74 -6.82 11.28
CA PHE A 97 -31.83 -6.01 10.50
C PHE A 97 -31.90 -6.40 9.02
N GLU A 98 -31.98 -7.69 8.71
CA GLU A 98 -32.22 -8.17 7.35
C GLU A 98 -33.49 -7.56 6.75
N GLU A 99 -34.62 -7.51 7.47
CA GLU A 99 -35.84 -6.83 7.01
C GLU A 99 -35.60 -5.34 6.70
N ILE A 100 -34.83 -4.63 7.53
CA ILE A 100 -34.46 -3.22 7.31
C ILE A 100 -33.71 -3.06 5.98
N THR A 101 -32.85 -4.01 5.62
CA THR A 101 -32.05 -3.92 4.39
C THR A 101 -32.86 -3.96 3.09
N TYR A 102 -34.13 -4.37 3.15
CA TYR A 102 -35.06 -4.38 2.01
C TYR A 102 -35.96 -3.15 1.93
N LEU A 103 -35.93 -2.26 2.94
CA LEU A 103 -36.72 -1.03 2.95
C LEU A 103 -36.18 -0.03 1.91
N GLU A 104 -37.10 0.68 1.24
CA GLU A 104 -36.74 1.70 0.26
C GLU A 104 -36.08 2.92 0.95
N GLU A 105 -36.56 3.26 2.14
CA GLU A 105 -36.04 4.34 2.97
C GLU A 105 -34.60 4.07 3.45
N TYR A 106 -34.24 2.79 3.65
CA TYR A 106 -32.89 2.38 4.03
C TYR A 106 -31.98 2.24 2.80
N TYR A 107 -31.63 3.38 2.20
CA TYR A 107 -30.93 3.47 0.91
C TYR A 107 -29.55 2.76 0.87
N LEU A 108 -28.89 2.59 2.02
CA LEU A 108 -27.48 2.14 2.10
C LEU A 108 -27.25 0.81 1.38
N THR A 109 -28.12 -0.18 1.60
CA THR A 109 -27.97 -1.53 1.04
C THR A 109 -28.04 -1.52 -0.48
N ASN A 110 -29.03 -0.84 -1.05
CA ASN A 110 -29.22 -0.81 -2.50
C ASN A 110 -28.15 0.05 -3.18
N ALA A 111 -27.69 1.12 -2.54
CA ALA A 111 -26.56 1.92 -3.00
C ALA A 111 -25.28 1.07 -3.07
N GLU A 112 -24.99 0.31 -2.02
CA GLU A 112 -23.82 -0.58 -1.99
C GLU A 112 -23.89 -1.71 -3.03
N ILE A 113 -25.07 -2.31 -3.20
CA ILE A 113 -25.32 -3.32 -4.25
C ILE A 113 -25.09 -2.74 -5.65
N GLU A 114 -25.59 -1.53 -5.94
CA GLU A 114 -25.38 -0.86 -7.24
C GLU A 114 -23.88 -0.71 -7.52
N VAL A 115 -23.09 -0.30 -6.52
CA VAL A 115 -21.64 -0.16 -6.66
C VAL A 115 -20.98 -1.51 -6.95
N LEU A 116 -21.37 -2.57 -6.23
CA LEU A 116 -20.84 -3.91 -6.44
C LEU A 116 -21.19 -4.45 -7.83
N GLU A 117 -22.45 -4.33 -8.28
CA GLU A 117 -22.87 -4.82 -9.60
C GLU A 117 -22.10 -4.17 -10.75
N ARG A 118 -21.80 -2.87 -10.61
CA ARG A 118 -21.08 -2.12 -11.65
C ARG A 118 -19.57 -2.36 -11.65
N ASN A 119 -18.98 -2.67 -10.50
CA ASN A 119 -17.52 -2.60 -10.32
C ASN A 119 -16.89 -3.90 -9.80
N ALA A 120 -17.66 -4.95 -9.48
CA ALA A 120 -17.14 -6.19 -8.90
C ALA A 120 -16.04 -6.85 -9.75
N GLU A 121 -16.12 -6.81 -11.08
CA GLU A 121 -15.05 -7.34 -11.94
C GLU A 121 -13.73 -6.58 -11.78
N GLU A 122 -13.79 -5.26 -11.60
CA GLU A 122 -12.60 -4.45 -11.34
C GLU A 122 -12.03 -4.72 -9.94
N MET A 123 -12.89 -4.78 -8.93
CA MET A 123 -12.47 -5.15 -7.58
C MET A 123 -11.84 -6.54 -7.56
N ALA A 124 -12.48 -7.52 -8.22
CA ALA A 124 -11.99 -8.89 -8.35
C ALA A 124 -10.63 -8.94 -9.04
N ARG A 125 -10.36 -8.13 -10.07
CA ARG A 125 -9.02 -8.04 -10.71
C ARG A 125 -7.93 -7.66 -9.72
N ASN A 126 -8.23 -6.80 -8.75
CA ASN A 126 -7.26 -6.28 -7.78
C ASN A 126 -7.10 -7.16 -6.52
N ILE A 127 -8.05 -8.06 -6.21
CA ILE A 127 -7.89 -9.05 -5.13
C ILE A 127 -6.95 -10.17 -5.59
N GLN A 128 -5.97 -10.56 -4.78
CA GLN A 128 -5.00 -11.60 -5.15
C GLN A 128 -5.67 -12.99 -5.26
N ALA A 129 -5.25 -13.79 -6.25
CA ALA A 129 -5.55 -15.23 -6.24
C ALA A 129 -4.85 -15.91 -5.04
N GLU A 130 -5.39 -17.06 -4.63
CA GLU A 130 -4.95 -17.81 -3.45
C GLU A 130 -5.04 -17.00 -2.15
N SER A 131 -5.97 -16.03 -2.10
CA SER A 131 -6.18 -15.19 -0.92
C SER A 131 -7.34 -15.68 -0.06
N MET A 132 -7.26 -15.32 1.21
CA MET A 132 -8.36 -15.34 2.15
C MET A 132 -9.15 -14.04 2.00
N VAL A 133 -10.42 -14.13 1.63
CA VAL A 133 -11.34 -12.99 1.66
C VAL A 133 -12.16 -13.11 2.93
N ILE A 134 -11.93 -12.25 3.91
CA ILE A 134 -12.61 -12.31 5.21
C ILE A 134 -13.60 -11.16 5.29
N GLU A 135 -14.90 -11.46 5.40
CA GLU A 135 -15.95 -10.48 5.63
C GLU A 135 -16.27 -10.36 7.11
N LEU A 136 -16.07 -9.16 7.66
CA LEU A 136 -16.37 -8.80 9.04
C LEU A 136 -17.86 -8.45 9.16
N GLY A 137 -18.65 -9.32 9.77
CA GLY A 137 -20.09 -9.15 9.92
C GLY A 137 -20.81 -9.50 8.61
N SER A 138 -20.87 -10.81 8.32
CA SER A 138 -21.28 -11.33 7.01
C SER A 138 -22.75 -11.12 6.65
N GLY A 139 -23.65 -11.04 7.64
CA GLY A 139 -25.07 -10.83 7.39
C GLY A 139 -25.66 -11.84 6.39
N ASN A 140 -26.54 -11.41 5.48
CA ASN A 140 -27.27 -12.32 4.59
C ASN A 140 -26.59 -12.64 3.25
N LEU A 141 -25.29 -12.36 3.09
CA LEU A 141 -24.44 -12.68 1.92
C LEU A 141 -24.92 -12.17 0.54
N ARG A 142 -26.05 -11.46 0.45
CA ARG A 142 -26.63 -10.94 -0.79
C ARG A 142 -25.66 -10.01 -1.53
N LYS A 143 -24.94 -9.17 -0.77
CA LYS A 143 -23.97 -8.21 -1.30
C LYS A 143 -22.69 -8.89 -1.77
N VAL A 144 -22.07 -9.66 -0.87
CA VAL A 144 -20.78 -10.30 -1.14
C VAL A 144 -20.85 -11.30 -2.28
N SER A 145 -21.99 -11.98 -2.48
CA SER A 145 -22.19 -12.92 -3.58
C SER A 145 -21.89 -12.32 -4.96
N ILE A 146 -22.09 -11.01 -5.14
CA ILE A 146 -21.77 -10.29 -6.38
C ILE A 146 -20.27 -10.29 -6.63
N LEU A 147 -19.47 -9.99 -5.59
CA LEU A 147 -18.01 -10.00 -5.64
C LEU A 147 -17.46 -11.43 -5.74
N LEU A 148 -18.00 -12.39 -5.00
CA LEU A 148 -17.58 -13.80 -5.07
C LEU A 148 -17.80 -14.37 -6.48
N ASN A 149 -18.93 -14.06 -7.12
CA ASN A 149 -19.18 -14.45 -8.51
C ASN A 149 -18.17 -13.81 -9.49
N ALA A 150 -17.77 -12.56 -9.26
CA ALA A 150 -16.75 -11.92 -10.08
C ALA A 150 -15.35 -12.54 -9.90
N LEU A 151 -15.00 -12.93 -8.67
CA LEU A 151 -13.77 -13.67 -8.36
C LEU A 151 -13.76 -15.05 -8.99
N ASP A 152 -14.88 -15.77 -8.91
CA ASP A 152 -15.08 -17.08 -9.51
C ASP A 152 -14.93 -17.04 -11.03
N LYS A 153 -15.65 -16.11 -11.69
CA LYS A 153 -15.54 -15.88 -13.15
C LYS A 153 -14.13 -15.49 -13.60
N ALA A 154 -13.35 -14.85 -12.73
CA ALA A 154 -11.96 -14.50 -13.00
C ALA A 154 -11.00 -15.69 -12.84
N GLY A 155 -11.49 -16.89 -12.49
CA GLY A 155 -10.68 -18.09 -12.28
C GLY A 155 -9.79 -18.03 -11.05
N LYS A 156 -10.11 -17.16 -10.07
CA LYS A 156 -9.27 -16.97 -8.89
C LYS A 156 -9.64 -17.97 -7.81
N SER A 157 -8.68 -18.81 -7.44
CA SER A 157 -8.80 -19.68 -6.27
C SER A 157 -8.90 -18.83 -5.00
N ILE A 158 -10.07 -18.77 -4.36
CA ILE A 158 -10.33 -17.93 -3.17
C ILE A 158 -10.90 -18.76 -2.05
N HIS A 159 -10.42 -18.50 -0.83
CA HIS A 159 -11.09 -18.95 0.40
C HIS A 159 -11.84 -17.78 1.01
N TYR A 160 -13.17 -17.80 0.92
CA TYR A 160 -14.04 -16.81 1.52
C TYR A 160 -14.42 -17.22 2.94
N TYR A 161 -14.30 -16.32 3.90
CA TYR A 161 -14.62 -16.51 5.30
C TYR A 161 -15.68 -15.48 5.75
N ALA A 162 -16.88 -15.97 6.04
CA ALA A 162 -17.94 -15.20 6.67
C ALA A 162 -17.71 -15.19 8.20
N LEU A 163 -17.30 -14.06 8.77
CA LEU A 163 -17.13 -13.91 10.22
C LEU A 163 -18.42 -13.35 10.84
N ASP A 164 -19.01 -14.12 11.75
CA ASP A 164 -20.25 -13.75 12.43
C ASP A 164 -20.37 -14.38 13.82
N LEU A 165 -21.34 -13.90 14.62
CA LEU A 165 -21.53 -14.29 16.01
C LEU A 165 -22.49 -15.47 16.18
N SER A 166 -23.33 -15.74 15.18
CA SER A 166 -24.38 -16.74 15.24
C SER A 166 -24.08 -17.93 14.33
N GLU A 167 -23.85 -19.10 14.94
CA GLU A 167 -23.63 -20.36 14.23
C GLU A 167 -24.81 -20.69 13.29
N ARG A 168 -26.05 -20.51 13.77
CA ARG A 168 -27.26 -20.77 12.98
C ARG A 168 -27.39 -19.84 11.77
N GLU A 169 -27.02 -18.57 11.95
CA GLU A 169 -27.06 -17.62 10.83
C GLU A 169 -25.95 -17.93 9.83
N LEU A 170 -24.75 -18.31 10.27
CA LEU A 170 -23.70 -18.82 9.39
C LEU A 170 -24.16 -20.06 8.61
N GLU A 171 -24.81 -21.02 9.28
CA GLU A 171 -25.38 -22.20 8.62
C GLU A 171 -26.43 -21.81 7.57
N ARG A 172 -27.37 -20.93 7.93
CA ARG A 172 -28.45 -20.47 7.04
C ARG A 172 -27.89 -19.75 5.82
N THR A 173 -26.96 -18.82 6.03
CA THR A 173 -26.47 -17.94 4.96
C THR A 173 -25.54 -18.72 4.03
N LEU A 174 -24.59 -19.49 4.56
CA LEU A 174 -23.69 -20.33 3.74
C LEU A 174 -24.44 -21.41 2.96
N SER A 175 -25.54 -21.94 3.50
CA SER A 175 -26.42 -22.87 2.77
C SER A 175 -27.09 -22.24 1.54
N SER A 176 -27.23 -20.91 1.52
CA SER A 176 -27.92 -20.17 0.45
C SER A 176 -26.98 -19.68 -0.65
N VAL A 177 -25.67 -19.74 -0.43
CA VAL A 177 -24.66 -19.28 -1.40
C VAL A 177 -24.66 -20.20 -2.63
N PRO A 178 -24.56 -19.65 -3.85
CA PRO A 178 -24.42 -20.46 -5.05
C PRO A 178 -23.14 -21.30 -5.01
N ARG A 179 -23.10 -22.39 -5.78
CA ARG A 179 -21.86 -23.15 -5.97
C ARG A 179 -20.92 -22.37 -6.89
N PHE A 180 -19.70 -22.19 -6.43
CA PHE A 180 -18.58 -21.61 -7.18
C PHE A 180 -17.60 -22.72 -7.59
N GLU A 181 -16.87 -22.51 -8.69
CA GLU A 181 -15.85 -23.46 -9.19
C GLU A 181 -14.48 -23.23 -8.53
N HIS A 182 -14.15 -21.96 -8.28
CA HIS A 182 -12.86 -21.49 -7.78
C HIS A 182 -12.93 -20.85 -6.39
N VAL A 183 -14.14 -20.53 -5.91
CA VAL A 183 -14.34 -19.96 -4.57
C VAL A 183 -14.84 -21.03 -3.60
N VAL A 184 -14.21 -21.14 -2.44
CA VAL A 184 -14.65 -22.00 -1.33
C VAL A 184 -15.10 -21.12 -0.18
N CYS A 185 -16.33 -21.33 0.31
CA CYS A 185 -16.92 -20.55 1.39
C CYS A 185 -16.83 -21.30 2.73
N HIS A 186 -16.42 -20.58 3.76
CA HIS A 186 -16.26 -21.04 5.13
C HIS A 186 -16.97 -20.08 6.09
N GLY A 187 -17.41 -20.58 7.25
CA GLY A 187 -17.85 -19.77 8.37
C GLY A 187 -16.75 -19.62 9.41
N LEU A 188 -16.63 -18.43 9.99
CA LEU A 188 -15.86 -18.17 11.20
C LEU A 188 -16.84 -17.74 12.28
N LEU A 189 -16.98 -18.55 13.33
CA LEU A 189 -17.82 -18.24 14.46
C LEU A 189 -16.98 -17.53 15.52
N GLY A 190 -17.20 -16.23 15.73
CA GLY A 190 -16.47 -15.45 16.72
C GLY A 190 -16.63 -13.93 16.58
N THR A 191 -16.01 -13.21 17.50
CA THR A 191 -15.97 -11.73 17.46
C THR A 191 -14.96 -11.23 16.43
N TYR A 192 -14.95 -9.93 16.15
CA TYR A 192 -13.92 -9.31 15.33
C TYR A 192 -12.51 -9.49 15.92
N ASP A 193 -12.38 -9.46 17.25
CA ASP A 193 -11.11 -9.67 17.93
C ASP A 193 -10.62 -11.13 17.84
N ASP A 194 -11.55 -12.10 17.94
CA ASP A 194 -11.23 -13.51 17.68
C ASP A 194 -10.76 -13.70 16.22
N GLY A 195 -11.45 -13.08 15.27
CA GLY A 195 -11.07 -13.08 13.85
C GLY A 195 -9.69 -12.49 13.62
N LEU A 196 -9.39 -11.37 14.29
CA LEU A 196 -8.09 -10.72 14.25
C LEU A 196 -6.99 -11.66 14.75
N GLU A 197 -7.17 -12.31 15.90
CA GLU A 197 -6.20 -13.29 16.38
C GLU A 197 -6.05 -14.47 15.42
N TRP A 198 -7.17 -15.01 14.95
CA TRP A 198 -7.16 -16.18 14.09
C TRP A 198 -6.35 -15.93 12.81
N ILE A 199 -6.45 -14.72 12.24
CA ILE A 199 -5.63 -14.29 11.10
C ILE A 199 -4.14 -14.15 11.50
N ARG A 200 -3.81 -13.74 12.74
CA ARG A 200 -2.41 -13.68 13.24
C ARG A 200 -1.81 -15.06 13.48
N SER A 201 -2.63 -16.09 13.64
CA SER A 201 -2.16 -17.39 14.11
C SER A 201 -1.52 -18.24 12.99
N GLY A 202 -0.44 -18.95 13.35
CA GLY A 202 0.15 -20.03 12.55
C GLY A 202 0.40 -19.67 11.08
N ARG A 203 -0.12 -20.50 10.17
CA ARG A 203 0.05 -20.32 8.72
C ARG A 203 -0.81 -19.19 8.14
N ASN A 204 -1.90 -18.79 8.82
CA ASN A 204 -2.84 -17.78 8.33
C ASN A 204 -2.17 -16.41 8.19
N ALA A 205 -1.22 -16.09 9.08
CA ALA A 205 -0.46 -14.85 9.02
C ALA A 205 0.25 -14.67 7.67
N SER A 206 0.76 -15.77 7.11
CA SER A 206 1.52 -15.78 5.86
C SER A 206 0.66 -15.78 4.60
N TRP A 207 -0.65 -16.03 4.70
CA TRP A 207 -1.52 -16.10 3.54
C TRP A 207 -1.89 -14.70 3.01
N PRO A 208 -2.03 -14.53 1.68
CA PRO A 208 -2.64 -13.34 1.12
C PRO A 208 -4.05 -13.13 1.61
N LYS A 209 -4.39 -11.88 1.89
CA LYS A 209 -5.70 -11.58 2.50
C LYS A 209 -6.32 -10.29 1.99
N CYS A 210 -7.64 -10.32 1.89
CA CYS A 210 -8.50 -9.17 1.65
C CYS A 210 -9.52 -9.11 2.79
N ILE A 211 -9.42 -8.09 3.63
CA ILE A 211 -10.37 -7.88 4.74
C ILE A 211 -11.52 -7.00 4.24
N MET A 212 -12.75 -7.42 4.44
CA MET A 212 -13.92 -6.72 3.93
C MET A 212 -14.86 -6.32 5.06
N SER A 213 -15.33 -5.06 5.05
CA SER A 213 -16.38 -4.58 5.94
C SER A 213 -17.37 -3.74 5.12
N LEU A 214 -18.56 -4.28 4.92
CA LEU A 214 -19.61 -3.68 4.09
C LEU A 214 -20.72 -3.07 4.96
N GLY A 215 -21.63 -2.32 4.33
CA GLY A 215 -22.83 -1.80 4.98
C GLY A 215 -22.60 -0.57 5.86
N SER A 216 -21.43 0.06 5.76
CA SER A 216 -21.04 1.20 6.60
C SER A 216 -21.00 0.87 8.10
N SER A 217 -20.75 -0.39 8.48
CA SER A 217 -20.60 -0.85 9.87
C SER A 217 -19.48 -0.13 10.64
N ILE A 218 -18.48 0.39 9.92
CA ILE A 218 -17.43 1.24 10.51
C ILE A 218 -18.01 2.53 11.14
N GLY A 219 -19.16 3.00 10.66
CA GLY A 219 -19.87 4.14 11.26
C GLY A 219 -20.44 3.88 12.66
N ASN A 220 -20.48 2.63 13.11
CA ASN A 220 -20.97 2.31 14.46
C ASN A 220 -19.95 2.67 15.55
N PHE A 221 -18.68 2.82 15.18
CA PHE A 221 -17.60 3.21 16.08
C PHE A 221 -17.46 4.73 16.16
N HIS A 222 -16.99 5.27 17.29
CA HIS A 222 -16.51 6.65 17.29
C HIS A 222 -15.27 6.77 16.40
N ARG A 223 -14.99 7.98 15.90
CA ARG A 223 -13.87 8.21 14.96
C ARG A 223 -12.52 7.62 15.43
N PRO A 224 -12.07 7.79 16.69
CA PRO A 224 -10.80 7.21 17.14
C PRO A 224 -10.86 5.68 17.21
N ASP A 225 -11.98 5.14 17.71
CA ASP A 225 -12.20 3.69 17.85
C ASP A 225 -12.24 3.01 16.48
N ALA A 226 -12.85 3.65 15.47
CA ALA A 226 -12.87 3.18 14.09
C ALA A 226 -11.45 3.10 13.50
N ALA A 227 -10.61 4.10 13.77
CA ALA A 227 -9.23 4.12 13.32
C ALA A 227 -8.39 3.03 14.00
N GLU A 228 -8.55 2.83 15.31
CA GLU A 228 -7.86 1.79 16.09
C GLU A 228 -8.29 0.39 15.61
N PHE A 229 -9.59 0.19 15.40
CA PHE A 229 -10.15 -1.05 14.87
C PHE A 229 -9.55 -1.42 13.51
N LEU A 230 -9.59 -0.49 12.54
CA LEU A 230 -9.02 -0.70 11.22
C LEU A 230 -7.50 -0.90 11.27
N LYS A 231 -6.81 -0.18 12.16
CA LYS A 231 -5.37 -0.34 12.37
C LYS A 231 -5.01 -1.75 12.83
N GLY A 232 -5.81 -2.35 13.70
CA GLY A 232 -5.62 -3.73 14.16
C GLY A 232 -5.44 -4.71 13.00
N PHE A 233 -6.31 -4.60 11.98
CA PHE A 233 -6.20 -5.37 10.74
C PHE A 233 -5.09 -4.87 9.82
N ALA A 234 -4.95 -3.55 9.66
CA ALA A 234 -3.94 -2.93 8.78
C ALA A 234 -2.50 -3.34 9.16
N ASP A 235 -2.21 -3.47 10.45
CA ASP A 235 -0.89 -3.86 10.94
C ASP A 235 -0.49 -5.27 10.48
N MET A 236 -1.46 -6.13 10.20
CA MET A 236 -1.28 -7.52 9.74
C MET A 236 -1.26 -7.67 8.22
N LEU A 237 -1.59 -6.61 7.48
CA LEU A 237 -1.55 -6.63 6.03
C LEU A 237 -0.10 -6.59 5.53
N ARG A 238 0.21 -7.47 4.59
CA ARG A 238 1.43 -7.42 3.78
C ARG A 238 1.23 -6.41 2.64
N PRO A 239 2.29 -5.99 1.93
CA PRO A 239 2.16 -5.00 0.86
C PRO A 239 1.18 -5.35 -0.28
N SER A 240 0.92 -6.65 -0.48
CA SER A 240 -0.02 -7.17 -1.50
C SER A 240 -1.42 -7.47 -0.96
N ASP A 241 -1.63 -7.33 0.35
CA ASP A 241 -2.92 -7.54 1.00
C ASP A 241 -3.75 -6.24 0.92
N SER A 242 -5.07 -6.36 1.02
CA SER A 242 -5.99 -5.22 0.85
C SER A 242 -7.13 -5.23 1.87
N MET A 243 -7.85 -4.10 1.95
CA MET A 243 -9.14 -4.01 2.61
C MET A 243 -10.18 -3.43 1.66
N ILE A 244 -11.42 -3.89 1.75
CA ILE A 244 -12.58 -3.33 1.05
C ILE A 244 -13.57 -2.82 2.10
N ILE A 245 -13.80 -1.52 2.13
CA ILE A 245 -14.63 -0.87 3.15
C ILE A 245 -15.74 -0.07 2.47
N GLY A 246 -16.99 -0.41 2.77
CA GLY A 246 -18.17 0.38 2.39
C GLY A 246 -18.42 1.49 3.41
N LEU A 247 -18.56 2.74 2.97
CA LEU A 247 -18.88 3.90 3.82
C LEU A 247 -20.05 4.71 3.25
N ASP A 248 -20.99 5.02 4.12
CA ASP A 248 -22.05 5.99 3.86
C ASP A 248 -21.50 7.41 4.05
N ALA A 249 -21.54 8.19 2.97
CA ALA A 249 -21.07 9.57 2.91
C ALA A 249 -22.21 10.59 2.93
N CYS A 250 -23.47 10.14 3.10
CA CYS A 250 -24.64 10.98 3.03
C CYS A 250 -24.64 12.09 4.09
N ASN A 251 -24.79 13.32 3.60
CA ASN A 251 -24.89 14.52 4.43
C ASN A 251 -26.30 15.13 4.50
N ASP A 252 -27.31 14.47 3.91
CA ASP A 252 -28.71 14.90 3.97
C ASP A 252 -29.35 14.45 5.31
N PRO A 253 -29.64 15.39 6.23
CA PRO A 253 -30.19 15.06 7.54
C PRO A 253 -31.53 14.33 7.48
N ALA A 254 -32.41 14.72 6.56
CA ALA A 254 -33.75 14.16 6.46
C ALA A 254 -33.67 12.73 5.92
N LYS A 255 -32.84 12.53 4.90
CA LYS A 255 -32.63 11.20 4.31
C LYS A 255 -32.04 10.22 5.31
N VAL A 256 -31.00 10.63 6.05
CA VAL A 256 -30.41 9.80 7.10
C VAL A 256 -31.42 9.55 8.21
N TYR A 257 -32.16 10.57 8.66
CA TYR A 257 -33.18 10.39 9.69
C TYR A 257 -34.22 9.32 9.28
N HIS A 258 -34.79 9.43 8.08
CA HIS A 258 -35.82 8.50 7.61
C HIS A 258 -35.30 7.08 7.32
N ALA A 259 -34.03 6.92 6.96
CA ALA A 259 -33.45 5.58 6.80
C ALA A 259 -33.48 4.77 8.11
N TYR A 260 -33.28 5.43 9.25
CA TYR A 260 -33.23 4.78 10.57
C TYR A 260 -34.52 4.94 11.38
N ASN A 261 -35.40 5.85 10.98
CA ASN A 261 -36.66 6.18 11.66
C ASN A 261 -37.85 6.10 10.69
N GLY A 262 -37.79 5.17 9.73
CA GLY A 262 -38.81 5.00 8.70
C GLY A 262 -40.23 4.84 9.24
N GLU A 263 -41.24 5.08 8.40
CA GLU A 263 -42.65 5.07 8.83
C GLU A 263 -43.13 3.70 9.31
N ASN A 264 -42.51 2.63 8.81
CA ASN A 264 -42.71 1.31 9.38
C ASN A 264 -41.93 1.17 10.69
N SER A 265 -42.55 0.59 11.72
CA SER A 265 -41.92 0.44 13.04
C SER A 265 -40.74 -0.56 13.07
N THR A 266 -40.23 -1.00 11.93
CA THR A 266 -39.20 -2.06 11.84
C THR A 266 -37.86 -1.64 12.45
N PRO A 267 -37.29 -0.45 12.13
CA PRO A 267 -36.07 0.01 12.81
C PRO A 267 -36.23 0.15 14.33
N MET A 268 -37.39 0.65 14.78
CA MET A 268 -37.68 0.78 16.21
C MET A 268 -37.80 -0.57 16.91
N LYS A 269 -38.39 -1.58 16.25
CA LYS A 269 -38.44 -2.96 16.76
C LYS A 269 -37.07 -3.60 16.82
N PHE A 270 -36.18 -3.30 15.88
CA PHE A 270 -34.79 -3.74 15.90
C PHE A 270 -34.05 -3.16 17.11
N ILE A 271 -34.22 -1.87 17.38
CA ILE A 271 -33.64 -1.25 18.59
C ILE A 271 -34.22 -1.88 19.86
N LEU A 272 -35.55 -1.97 20.01
CA LEU A 272 -36.18 -2.56 21.20
C LEU A 272 -35.77 -4.02 21.47
N ASN A 273 -35.45 -4.80 20.43
CA ASN A 273 -34.96 -6.16 20.58
C ASN A 273 -33.69 -6.26 21.45
N GLY A 274 -32.86 -5.21 21.48
CA GLY A 274 -31.67 -5.18 22.34
C GLY A 274 -31.98 -5.29 23.83
N LEU A 275 -33.14 -4.80 24.28
CA LEU A 275 -33.59 -4.95 25.66
C LEU A 275 -34.00 -6.39 25.98
N ASP A 276 -34.68 -7.06 25.04
CA ASP A 276 -35.04 -8.48 25.18
C ASP A 276 -33.78 -9.37 25.21
N ASN A 277 -32.78 -9.04 24.39
CA ASN A 277 -31.50 -9.73 24.40
C ASN A 277 -30.73 -9.46 25.72
N ALA A 278 -30.73 -8.23 26.21
CA ALA A 278 -30.13 -7.89 27.50
C ALA A 278 -30.74 -8.71 28.66
N ASN A 279 -32.06 -8.92 28.66
CA ASN A 279 -32.71 -9.81 29.63
C ASN A 279 -32.19 -11.25 29.54
N SER A 280 -31.99 -11.75 28.32
CA SER A 280 -31.46 -13.09 28.09
C SER A 280 -30.04 -13.25 28.61
N ILE A 281 -29.17 -12.27 28.34
CA ILE A 281 -27.77 -12.22 28.82
C ILE A 281 -27.70 -12.11 30.35
N LEU A 282 -28.56 -11.29 30.97
CA LEU A 282 -28.59 -11.10 32.42
C LEU A 282 -29.25 -12.26 33.18
N GLY A 283 -29.90 -13.18 32.46
CA GLY A 283 -30.65 -14.32 33.02
C GLY A 283 -31.91 -13.91 33.79
N GLU A 284 -32.42 -12.70 33.58
CA GLU A 284 -33.49 -12.09 34.35
C GLU A 284 -34.27 -11.09 33.49
N ASN A 285 -35.59 -11.05 33.63
CA ASN A 285 -36.43 -10.11 32.91
C ASN A 285 -36.55 -8.77 33.68
N VAL A 286 -35.56 -7.89 33.49
CA VAL A 286 -35.47 -6.58 34.13
C VAL A 286 -35.87 -5.41 33.20
N PHE A 287 -35.91 -5.66 31.88
CA PHE A 287 -36.35 -4.70 30.88
C PHE A 287 -37.69 -5.16 30.25
N ASP A 288 -38.81 -4.58 30.67
CA ASP A 288 -40.09 -4.75 29.97
C ASP A 288 -40.16 -3.74 28.81
N THR A 289 -40.06 -4.20 27.56
CA THR A 289 -40.05 -3.33 26.37
C THR A 289 -41.27 -2.41 26.25
N ASN A 290 -42.40 -2.72 26.89
CA ASN A 290 -43.56 -1.83 26.92
C ASN A 290 -43.32 -0.55 27.72
N ASP A 291 -42.41 -0.60 28.70
CA ASP A 291 -42.01 0.52 29.53
C ASP A 291 -40.97 1.42 28.87
N TRP A 292 -40.50 1.09 27.66
CA TRP A 292 -39.49 1.86 26.94
C TRP A 292 -40.03 2.42 25.62
N GLU A 293 -39.48 3.55 25.21
CA GLU A 293 -39.60 4.08 23.85
C GLU A 293 -38.22 4.24 23.23
N VAL A 294 -38.19 4.25 21.89
CA VAL A 294 -36.96 4.48 21.12
C VAL A 294 -37.00 5.88 20.56
N ILE A 295 -35.92 6.62 20.80
CA ILE A 295 -35.70 7.95 20.25
C ILE A 295 -34.54 7.83 19.26
N GLY A 296 -34.80 8.00 17.97
CA GLY A 296 -33.76 8.17 16.97
C GLY A 296 -33.68 9.63 16.54
N GLU A 297 -32.48 10.12 16.31
CA GLU A 297 -32.22 11.48 15.84
C GLU A 297 -31.01 11.53 14.90
N TYR A 298 -31.02 12.53 14.02
CA TYR A 298 -29.83 12.92 13.27
C TYR A 298 -29.18 14.12 13.95
N VAL A 299 -27.87 14.05 14.14
CA VAL A 299 -27.06 15.15 14.67
C VAL A 299 -25.84 15.38 13.79
N CYS A 300 -25.44 16.64 13.64
CA CYS A 300 -24.22 17.01 12.95
C CYS A 300 -23.48 18.03 13.80
N ASP A 301 -22.39 17.61 14.41
CA ASP A 301 -21.55 18.41 15.29
C ASP A 301 -20.07 18.26 14.91
N LYS A 302 -19.15 18.57 15.82
CA LYS A 302 -17.70 18.47 15.61
C LYS A 302 -17.21 17.07 15.24
N ASP A 303 -17.97 16.03 15.59
CA ASP A 303 -17.60 14.62 15.36
C ASP A 303 -18.16 14.11 14.02
N GLY A 304 -18.96 14.93 13.32
CA GLY A 304 -19.54 14.67 12.00
C GLY A 304 -21.05 14.42 12.05
N GLY A 305 -21.64 14.25 10.87
CA GLY A 305 -23.04 13.83 10.72
C GLY A 305 -23.23 12.38 11.14
N ARG A 306 -24.26 12.10 11.94
CA ARG A 306 -24.61 10.74 12.38
C ARG A 306 -26.09 10.58 12.67
N HIS A 307 -26.57 9.36 12.50
CA HIS A 307 -27.74 8.89 13.23
C HIS A 307 -27.32 8.43 14.63
N GLN A 308 -28.19 8.56 15.62
CA GLN A 308 -28.03 7.94 16.94
C GLN A 308 -29.38 7.55 17.53
N ALA A 309 -29.43 6.41 18.23
CA ALA A 309 -30.63 5.89 18.87
C ALA A 309 -30.46 5.75 20.39
N PHE A 310 -31.55 6.00 21.11
CA PHE A 310 -31.64 5.93 22.57
C PHE A 310 -32.87 5.13 23.00
N TYR A 311 -32.74 4.43 24.12
CA TYR A 311 -33.89 4.02 24.93
C TYR A 311 -34.25 5.15 25.90
N ALA A 312 -35.55 5.39 26.08
CA ALA A 312 -36.05 6.27 27.15
C ALA A 312 -37.19 5.57 27.88
N PRO A 313 -37.19 5.52 29.22
CA PRO A 313 -38.22 4.83 29.95
C PRO A 313 -39.45 5.73 30.11
N LYS A 314 -40.65 5.16 29.95
CA LYS A 314 -41.94 5.85 30.07
C LYS A 314 -42.36 6.13 31.50
N LYS A 315 -41.61 5.59 32.47
CA LYS A 315 -41.76 5.76 33.92
C LYS A 315 -40.39 5.59 34.57
N ASP A 316 -40.26 5.94 35.85
CA ASP A 316 -39.04 5.64 36.60
C ASP A 316 -38.81 4.12 36.69
N ILE A 317 -37.59 3.68 36.37
CA ILE A 317 -37.19 2.27 36.38
C ILE A 317 -35.97 2.09 37.29
N THR A 318 -35.97 0.99 38.04
CA THR A 318 -34.81 0.58 38.85
C THR A 318 -34.37 -0.82 38.41
N ILE A 319 -33.16 -0.91 37.84
CA ILE A 319 -32.57 -2.18 37.39
C ILE A 319 -31.38 -2.49 38.29
N ARG A 320 -31.49 -3.55 39.12
CA ARG A 320 -30.43 -4.00 40.03
C ARG A 320 -29.81 -2.87 40.88
N GLY A 321 -30.65 -1.93 41.33
CA GLY A 321 -30.25 -0.77 42.14
C GLY A 321 -29.80 0.45 41.34
N ILE A 322 -29.70 0.36 40.02
CA ILE A 322 -29.48 1.51 39.13
C ILE A 322 -30.84 2.16 38.85
N HIS A 323 -30.97 3.42 39.24
CA HIS A 323 -32.14 4.24 38.92
C HIS A 323 -31.97 4.89 37.56
N ILE A 324 -33.03 4.86 36.75
CA ILE A 324 -33.16 5.54 35.46
C ILE A 324 -34.46 6.32 35.50
N GLU A 325 -34.36 7.64 35.40
CA GLU A 325 -35.50 8.55 35.50
C GLU A 325 -36.40 8.45 34.25
N GLN A 326 -37.70 8.68 34.41
CA GLN A 326 -38.61 8.80 33.27
C GLN A 326 -38.06 9.78 32.22
N GLY A 327 -37.97 9.32 30.97
CA GLY A 327 -37.47 10.10 29.84
C GLY A 327 -35.93 10.26 29.78
N GLU A 328 -35.18 9.69 30.73
CA GLU A 328 -33.72 9.68 30.66
C GLU A 328 -33.24 8.88 29.44
N ARG A 329 -32.31 9.47 28.67
CA ARG A 329 -31.80 8.88 27.43
C ARG A 329 -30.64 7.92 27.69
N VAL A 330 -30.81 6.67 27.30
CA VAL A 330 -29.77 5.63 27.31
C VAL A 330 -29.35 5.32 25.88
N GLN A 331 -28.16 5.74 25.47
CA GLN A 331 -27.71 5.56 24.08
C GLN A 331 -27.38 4.09 23.76
N VAL A 332 -27.80 3.58 22.61
CA VAL A 332 -27.53 2.18 22.20
C VAL A 332 -26.90 2.05 20.82
N GLU A 333 -27.18 2.98 19.91
CA GLU A 333 -26.69 2.93 18.54
C GLU A 333 -26.22 4.31 18.09
N GLN A 334 -25.26 4.29 17.19
CA GLN A 334 -24.89 5.42 16.38
C GLN A 334 -24.45 4.93 15.01
N SER A 335 -24.58 5.78 13.99
CA SER A 335 -24.07 5.52 12.65
C SER A 335 -23.51 6.81 12.06
N LEU A 336 -22.20 6.99 12.20
CA LEU A 336 -21.42 8.09 11.66
C LEU A 336 -21.33 8.00 10.13
N LYS A 337 -21.50 9.15 9.49
CA LYS A 337 -21.36 9.34 8.05
C LYS A 337 -19.98 9.92 7.75
N TYR A 338 -19.41 9.59 6.60
CA TYR A 338 -18.03 9.95 6.27
C TYR A 338 -17.97 10.74 4.97
N SER A 339 -17.77 12.05 5.08
CA SER A 339 -17.33 12.84 3.92
C SER A 339 -15.97 12.35 3.41
N GLN A 340 -15.58 12.81 2.22
CA GLN A 340 -14.28 12.48 1.65
C GLN A 340 -13.12 12.83 2.61
N ALA A 341 -13.10 14.05 3.16
CA ALA A 341 -12.05 14.47 4.07
C ALA A 341 -12.00 13.63 5.36
N GLU A 342 -13.16 13.23 5.88
CA GLU A 342 -13.25 12.39 7.08
C GLU A 342 -12.79 10.95 6.79
N SER A 343 -13.11 10.39 5.62
CA SER A 343 -12.60 9.08 5.20
C SER A 343 -11.08 9.09 4.99
N GLU A 344 -10.52 10.12 4.35
CA GLU A 344 -9.07 10.30 4.18
C GLU A 344 -8.34 10.38 5.53
N ALA A 345 -8.92 11.10 6.50
CA ALA A 345 -8.39 11.19 7.86
C ALA A 345 -8.47 9.85 8.62
N LEU A 346 -9.56 9.10 8.44
CA LEU A 346 -9.70 7.75 9.00
C LEU A 346 -8.61 6.81 8.46
N TRP A 347 -8.42 6.77 7.14
CA TRP A 347 -7.40 5.93 6.50
C TRP A 347 -6.00 6.28 7.00
N ALA A 348 -5.66 7.57 7.04
CA ALA A 348 -4.36 8.02 7.50
C ALA A 348 -4.08 7.63 8.96
N SER A 349 -5.10 7.75 9.83
CA SER A 349 -5.00 7.40 11.26
C SER A 349 -4.87 5.89 11.47
N ALA A 350 -5.52 5.10 10.62
CA ALA A 350 -5.43 3.63 10.63
C ALA A 350 -4.14 3.08 9.97
N GLY A 351 -3.27 3.93 9.42
CA GLY A 351 -2.07 3.49 8.69
C GLY A 351 -2.38 2.86 7.33
N LEU A 352 -3.50 3.26 6.70
CA LEU A 352 -3.97 2.79 5.40
C LEU A 352 -3.84 3.88 4.34
N LYS A 353 -3.84 3.48 3.08
CA LYS A 353 -3.94 4.35 1.90
C LYS A 353 -5.03 3.84 0.97
N GLU A 354 -5.84 4.76 0.45
CA GLU A 354 -6.84 4.43 -0.59
C GLU A 354 -6.13 4.19 -1.93
N VAL A 355 -6.45 3.07 -2.56
CA VAL A 355 -5.94 2.68 -3.88
C VAL A 355 -7.06 2.51 -4.91
N GLY A 356 -8.32 2.44 -4.47
CA GLY A 356 -9.49 2.43 -5.34
C GLY A 356 -10.71 2.97 -4.61
N LYS A 357 -11.62 3.59 -5.35
CA LYS A 357 -12.88 4.14 -4.83
C LYS A 357 -13.96 4.05 -5.89
N TRP A 358 -15.11 3.49 -5.52
CA TRP A 358 -16.27 3.36 -6.40
C TRP A 358 -17.51 3.88 -5.70
N GLY A 359 -18.21 4.83 -6.33
CA GLY A 359 -19.38 5.50 -5.76
C GLY A 359 -20.69 5.10 -6.44
N ALA A 360 -21.79 5.14 -5.69
CA ALA A 360 -23.13 4.94 -6.24
C ALA A 360 -23.52 6.12 -7.15
N SER A 361 -24.38 5.89 -8.15
CA SER A 361 -24.74 6.93 -9.13
C SER A 361 -25.61 8.05 -8.55
N LYS A 362 -26.51 7.69 -7.62
CA LYS A 362 -27.52 8.60 -7.06
C LYS A 362 -27.32 8.88 -5.58
N GLU A 363 -26.63 7.97 -4.89
CA GLU A 363 -26.46 8.01 -3.46
C GLU A 363 -25.04 8.40 -3.07
N GLN A 364 -24.89 9.11 -1.96
CA GLN A 364 -23.58 9.41 -1.40
C GLN A 364 -23.09 8.18 -0.62
N TYR A 365 -22.74 7.12 -1.35
CA TYR A 365 -22.21 5.87 -0.81
C TYR A 365 -20.99 5.45 -1.62
N ASN A 366 -19.92 5.03 -0.93
CA ASN A 366 -18.67 4.65 -1.59
C ASN A 366 -18.14 3.32 -1.03
N ILE A 367 -17.59 2.49 -1.93
CA ILE A 367 -16.75 1.36 -1.58
C ILE A 367 -15.30 1.76 -1.84
N HIS A 368 -14.45 1.57 -0.84
CA HIS A 368 -13.05 1.94 -0.86
C HIS A 368 -12.18 0.69 -0.83
N MET A 369 -11.22 0.58 -1.74
CA MET A 369 -10.13 -0.39 -1.64
C MET A 369 -8.91 0.29 -1.02
N LEU A 370 -8.43 -0.28 0.08
CA LEU A 370 -7.33 0.24 0.88
C LEU A 370 -6.19 -0.77 0.90
N THR A 371 -4.97 -0.27 1.05
CA THR A 371 -3.79 -1.09 1.33
C THR A 371 -3.05 -0.50 2.52
N LYS A 372 -2.19 -1.31 3.15
CA LYS A 372 -1.28 -0.78 4.18
C LYS A 372 -0.52 0.39 3.58
N ARG A 373 -0.55 1.52 4.26
CA ARG A 373 0.34 2.62 3.95
C ARG A 373 1.73 2.10 4.24
N ALA A 374 2.46 1.73 3.20
CA ALA A 374 3.90 1.59 3.28
C ALA A 374 4.38 2.90 3.90
N LYS A 375 4.87 2.88 5.15
CA LYS A 375 5.54 4.04 5.70
C LYS A 375 6.75 4.21 4.79
N PRO A 376 6.78 5.23 3.89
CA PRO A 376 8.02 5.48 3.20
C PRO A 376 9.06 5.71 4.28
N PHE A 377 10.26 5.15 4.06
CA PHE A 377 11.43 5.26 4.92
C PHE A 377 11.39 6.51 5.81
N GLN A 378 11.59 6.35 7.12
CA GLN A 378 11.60 7.49 8.05
C GLN A 378 12.55 8.56 7.50
N LEU A 379 12.03 9.78 7.28
CA LEU A 379 12.81 10.82 6.60
C LEU A 379 14.00 11.31 7.43
N HIS A 380 14.03 10.98 8.72
CA HIS A 380 15.13 11.31 9.61
C HIS A 380 16.09 10.12 9.73
N PRO A 381 17.39 10.26 9.36
CA PRO A 381 18.35 9.16 9.40
C PRO A 381 18.45 8.46 10.77
N SER A 382 18.34 9.22 11.87
CA SER A 382 18.39 8.65 13.22
C SER A 382 17.16 7.81 13.60
N GLN A 383 16.08 7.88 12.83
CA GLN A 383 14.90 7.03 12.99
C GLN A 383 14.95 5.86 12.03
N TYR A 384 15.37 6.12 10.79
CA TYR A 384 15.54 5.10 9.75
C TYR A 384 16.61 4.07 10.13
N ALA A 385 17.81 4.54 10.45
CA ALA A 385 18.94 3.71 10.86
C ALA A 385 19.22 3.88 12.37
N SER A 386 18.17 3.79 13.18
CA SER A 386 18.24 4.00 14.64
C SER A 386 19.13 2.99 15.38
N SER A 387 19.39 1.83 14.77
CA SER A 387 20.24 0.76 15.29
C SER A 387 21.54 0.62 14.48
N THR A 388 22.57 0.06 15.12
CA THR A 388 23.86 -0.23 14.48
C THR A 388 23.82 -1.36 13.45
N THR A 389 22.67 -2.03 13.33
CA THR A 389 22.39 -3.14 12.39
C THR A 389 20.92 -3.03 11.95
N PRO A 390 20.57 -3.22 10.67
CA PRO A 390 19.16 -3.21 10.26
C PRO A 390 18.40 -4.36 10.92
N THR A 391 17.08 -4.28 10.98
CA THR A 391 16.25 -5.37 11.50
C THR A 391 15.99 -6.43 10.42
N LEU A 392 15.59 -7.64 10.84
CA LEU A 392 15.16 -8.66 9.89
C LEU A 392 13.86 -8.27 9.15
N GLU A 393 13.03 -7.42 9.76
CA GLU A 393 11.85 -6.87 9.12
C GLU A 393 12.22 -5.92 7.96
N ASP A 394 13.25 -5.09 8.15
CA ASP A 394 13.78 -4.22 7.08
C ASP A 394 14.22 -5.04 5.85
N TRP A 395 14.95 -6.13 6.08
CA TRP A 395 15.36 -7.07 5.03
C TRP A 395 14.17 -7.70 4.31
N ARG A 396 13.20 -8.23 5.04
CA ARG A 396 12.00 -8.86 4.46
C ARG A 396 11.19 -7.85 3.64
N GLY A 397 11.06 -6.61 4.11
CA GLY A 397 10.44 -5.52 3.37
C GLY A 397 11.17 -5.17 2.08
N LEU A 398 12.51 -5.08 2.14
CA LEU A 398 13.34 -4.82 0.97
C LEU A 398 13.27 -5.95 -0.05
N TRP A 399 13.44 -7.20 0.35
CA TRP A 399 13.37 -8.36 -0.54
C TRP A 399 12.01 -8.46 -1.24
N SER A 400 10.91 -8.24 -0.52
CA SER A 400 9.57 -8.20 -1.12
C SER A 400 9.45 -7.09 -2.17
N THR A 401 10.05 -5.93 -1.92
CA THR A 401 10.00 -4.79 -2.85
C THR A 401 10.89 -5.02 -4.06
N TRP A 402 12.10 -5.56 -3.85
CA TRP A 402 13.03 -5.97 -4.89
C TRP A 402 12.39 -6.99 -5.83
N ASP A 403 11.79 -8.05 -5.28
CA ASP A 403 11.15 -9.09 -6.09
C ASP A 403 9.97 -8.51 -6.89
N THR A 404 9.20 -7.60 -6.30
CA THR A 404 8.12 -6.88 -7.00
C THR A 404 8.64 -6.14 -8.23
N VAL A 405 9.73 -5.39 -8.10
CA VAL A 405 10.31 -4.63 -9.22
C VAL A 405 11.04 -5.54 -10.21
N ALA A 406 11.99 -6.34 -9.74
CA ALA A 406 12.90 -7.10 -10.59
C ALA A 406 12.26 -8.34 -11.24
N ARG A 407 11.18 -8.88 -10.65
CA ARG A 407 10.47 -10.08 -11.13
C ARG A 407 9.02 -9.83 -11.53
N GLY A 408 8.37 -8.85 -10.91
CA GLY A 408 6.98 -8.51 -11.19
C GLY A 408 6.80 -7.45 -12.29
N MET A 409 7.74 -6.51 -12.40
CA MET A 409 7.65 -5.39 -13.35
C MET A 409 8.51 -5.61 -14.63
N ILE A 410 9.40 -6.60 -14.63
CA ILE A 410 10.26 -6.96 -15.77
C ILE A 410 9.81 -8.32 -16.33
N PRO A 411 9.26 -8.38 -17.55
CA PRO A 411 8.98 -9.66 -18.21
C PRO A 411 10.24 -10.51 -18.36
N ASN A 412 10.12 -11.84 -18.24
CA ASN A 412 11.28 -12.73 -18.34
C ASN A 412 12.06 -12.60 -19.66
N ASN A 413 11.36 -12.32 -20.77
CA ASN A 413 11.98 -12.09 -22.08
C ASN A 413 12.71 -10.74 -22.18
N GLU A 414 12.50 -9.83 -21.23
CA GLU A 414 13.15 -8.52 -21.13
C GLU A 414 14.33 -8.50 -20.15
N LEU A 415 14.66 -9.63 -19.51
CA LEU A 415 15.80 -9.70 -18.59
C LEU A 415 17.14 -9.40 -19.29
N LEU A 416 17.26 -9.72 -20.57
CA LEU A 416 18.45 -9.40 -21.36
C LEU A 416 18.41 -7.98 -21.96
N ALA A 417 17.31 -7.25 -21.78
CA ALA A 417 17.19 -5.90 -22.30
C ALA A 417 18.10 -4.94 -21.55
N LYS A 418 18.52 -3.90 -22.27
CA LYS A 418 19.36 -2.80 -21.77
C LYS A 418 18.64 -1.47 -22.02
N PRO A 419 17.58 -1.13 -21.25
CA PRO A 419 16.74 0.04 -21.52
C PRO A 419 17.53 1.35 -21.61
N ILE A 420 18.64 1.43 -20.85
CA ILE A 420 19.56 2.57 -20.88
C ILE A 420 20.93 2.06 -21.31
N LYS A 421 21.45 2.59 -22.43
CA LYS A 421 22.70 2.13 -23.06
C LYS A 421 23.91 2.11 -22.13
N LEU A 422 23.96 3.01 -21.14
CA LEU A 422 25.02 3.12 -20.14
C LEU A 422 24.80 2.25 -18.89
N ARG A 423 23.74 1.42 -18.83
CA ARG A 423 23.41 0.53 -17.70
C ARG A 423 23.55 -0.94 -18.07
N ASN A 424 23.68 -1.85 -17.11
CA ASN A 424 23.79 -3.27 -17.44
C ASN A 424 22.44 -3.84 -17.90
N ALA A 425 22.46 -5.03 -18.50
CA ALA A 425 21.22 -5.75 -18.78
C ALA A 425 20.46 -6.02 -17.47
N CYS A 426 19.12 -6.07 -17.49
CA CYS A 426 18.32 -6.26 -16.28
C CYS A 426 18.73 -7.51 -15.47
N ILE A 427 19.10 -8.60 -16.13
CA ILE A 427 19.57 -9.86 -15.52
C ILE A 427 20.81 -9.68 -14.65
N PHE A 428 21.69 -8.73 -14.98
CA PHE A 428 22.91 -8.46 -14.21
C PHE A 428 22.55 -8.13 -12.76
N TYR A 429 21.52 -7.31 -12.56
CA TYR A 429 21.12 -6.87 -11.23
C TYR A 429 20.58 -8.01 -10.37
N LEU A 430 20.01 -9.07 -10.96
CA LEU A 430 19.58 -10.25 -10.21
C LEU A 430 20.76 -10.99 -9.56
N GLY A 431 21.93 -11.01 -10.19
CA GLY A 431 23.14 -11.62 -9.64
C GLY A 431 24.02 -10.66 -8.84
N HIS A 432 24.15 -9.42 -9.33
CA HIS A 432 24.99 -8.38 -8.71
C HIS A 432 24.65 -8.12 -7.25
N ILE A 433 23.37 -7.99 -6.93
CA ILE A 433 22.92 -7.66 -5.57
C ILE A 433 23.27 -8.75 -4.55
N PRO A 434 22.85 -10.02 -4.73
CA PRO A 434 23.25 -11.06 -3.79
C PRO A 434 24.77 -11.27 -3.77
N THR A 435 25.47 -11.11 -4.90
CA THR A 435 26.94 -11.26 -4.93
C THR A 435 27.65 -10.19 -4.11
N PHE A 436 27.26 -8.93 -4.25
CA PHE A 436 27.84 -7.84 -3.47
C PHE A 436 27.62 -8.07 -1.96
N LEU A 437 26.38 -8.42 -1.56
CA LEU A 437 26.05 -8.70 -0.17
C LEU A 437 26.86 -9.89 0.39
N ASP A 438 26.92 -11.00 -0.34
CA ASP A 438 27.65 -12.20 0.07
C ASP A 438 29.15 -11.92 0.25
N MET A 439 29.76 -11.13 -0.63
CA MET A 439 31.15 -10.71 -0.50
C MET A 439 31.38 -9.86 0.75
N GLN A 440 30.51 -8.88 1.03
CA GLN A 440 30.62 -8.05 2.23
C GLN A 440 30.47 -8.90 3.50
N LEU A 441 29.48 -9.80 3.54
CA LEU A 441 29.26 -10.69 4.68
C LEU A 441 30.42 -11.65 4.88
N SER A 442 30.96 -12.23 3.81
CA SER A 442 32.11 -13.14 3.87
C SER A 442 33.36 -12.43 4.39
N LYS A 443 33.62 -11.19 3.94
CA LYS A 443 34.70 -10.35 4.48
C LYS A 443 34.48 -9.99 5.95
N ALA A 444 33.24 -9.77 6.36
CA ALA A 444 32.89 -9.39 7.72
C ALA A 444 33.05 -10.55 8.71
N THR A 445 32.54 -11.72 8.34
CA THR A 445 32.36 -12.91 9.18
C THR A 445 33.48 -13.94 9.06
N GLY A 446 34.21 -13.95 7.93
CA GLY A 446 35.15 -15.02 7.58
C GLY A 446 34.49 -16.29 7.06
N MET A 447 33.15 -16.30 6.89
CA MET A 447 32.43 -17.41 6.28
C MET A 447 32.76 -17.51 4.77
N PRO A 448 32.71 -18.72 4.17
CA PRO A 448 32.85 -18.86 2.73
C PRO A 448 31.71 -18.17 1.98
N LEU A 449 31.96 -17.84 0.71
CA LEU A 449 30.92 -17.40 -0.23
C LEU A 449 29.88 -18.50 -0.42
N CYS A 450 28.65 -18.11 -0.77
CA CYS A 450 27.62 -19.00 -1.26
C CYS A 450 28.01 -19.57 -2.63
N GLU A 451 27.46 -20.74 -2.99
CA GLU A 451 27.71 -21.35 -4.30
C GLU A 451 26.67 -20.88 -5.33
N PRO A 452 27.07 -20.56 -6.58
CA PRO A 452 28.41 -20.79 -7.14
C PRO A 452 29.45 -19.72 -6.74
N SER A 453 30.58 -20.16 -6.19
CA SER A 453 31.65 -19.29 -5.68
C SER A 453 32.39 -18.49 -6.76
N HIS A 454 32.13 -18.77 -8.05
CA HIS A 454 32.67 -18.02 -9.19
C HIS A 454 31.82 -16.79 -9.58
N TYR A 455 30.61 -16.62 -9.03
CA TYR A 455 29.73 -15.48 -9.34
C TYR A 455 30.35 -14.10 -9.13
N PRO A 456 31.23 -13.86 -8.13
CA PRO A 456 31.98 -12.61 -8.07
C PRO A 456 32.70 -12.25 -9.38
N GLN A 457 33.22 -13.21 -10.13
CA GLN A 457 33.94 -12.94 -11.39
C GLN A 457 33.06 -12.26 -12.45
N ILE A 458 31.75 -12.45 -12.41
CA ILE A 458 30.78 -11.92 -13.39
C ILE A 458 29.83 -10.87 -12.81
N PHE A 459 29.63 -10.85 -11.49
CA PHE A 459 28.63 -10.01 -10.82
C PHE A 459 29.22 -9.03 -9.80
N GLU A 460 30.52 -9.08 -9.45
CA GLU A 460 31.05 -8.25 -8.34
C GLU A 460 31.08 -6.74 -8.62
N ARG A 461 31.18 -6.29 -9.88
CA ARG A 461 31.41 -4.87 -10.20
C ARG A 461 30.34 -4.24 -11.08
N GLY A 462 29.98 -3.01 -10.70
CA GLY A 462 29.11 -2.09 -11.45
C GLY A 462 29.86 -1.29 -12.51
N ILE A 463 29.12 -0.40 -13.20
CA ILE A 463 29.65 0.42 -14.30
C ILE A 463 30.41 1.62 -13.73
N ASP A 464 31.72 1.66 -13.99
CA ASP A 464 32.64 2.74 -13.62
C ASP A 464 33.20 3.40 -14.89
N PRO A 465 32.43 4.29 -15.53
CA PRO A 465 32.89 5.02 -16.69
C PRO A 465 33.93 6.05 -16.25
N ASP A 466 34.97 6.24 -17.04
CA ASP A 466 35.92 7.31 -16.80
C ASP A 466 35.16 8.65 -16.93
N VAL A 467 35.11 9.40 -15.83
CA VAL A 467 34.35 10.66 -15.72
C VAL A 467 34.93 11.77 -16.59
N ASP A 468 36.22 11.70 -16.90
CA ASP A 468 36.91 12.68 -17.74
C ASP A 468 36.87 12.26 -19.22
N ASN A 469 36.82 10.96 -19.51
CA ASN A 469 36.65 10.42 -20.85
C ASN A 469 35.58 9.31 -20.91
N PRO A 470 34.33 9.63 -21.31
CA PRO A 470 33.24 8.66 -21.37
C PRO A 470 33.41 7.56 -22.44
N ASP A 471 34.42 7.65 -23.31
CA ASP A 471 34.79 6.58 -24.24
C ASP A 471 35.70 5.52 -23.59
N ASN A 472 36.23 5.79 -22.39
CA ASN A 472 37.03 4.85 -21.59
C ASN A 472 36.22 4.29 -20.42
N CYS A 473 36.48 3.03 -20.08
CA CYS A 473 35.97 2.41 -18.86
C CYS A 473 37.15 1.76 -18.13
N HIS A 474 37.20 1.93 -16.81
CA HIS A 474 38.21 1.26 -15.99
C HIS A 474 38.10 -0.27 -16.11
N SER A 475 39.14 -1.00 -15.67
CA SER A 475 39.14 -2.47 -15.69
C SER A 475 37.90 -3.02 -14.98
N HIS A 476 37.12 -3.81 -15.71
CA HIS A 476 35.84 -4.37 -15.29
C HIS A 476 35.81 -5.87 -15.58
N SER A 477 35.00 -6.61 -14.81
CA SER A 477 34.71 -8.01 -15.07
C SER A 477 34.21 -8.20 -16.50
N GLU A 478 34.65 -9.26 -17.16
CA GLU A 478 34.18 -9.57 -18.50
C GLU A 478 32.68 -9.84 -18.47
N ILE A 479 31.94 -9.20 -19.39
CA ILE A 479 30.54 -9.57 -19.63
C ILE A 479 30.58 -11.00 -20.18
N PRO A 480 29.93 -11.97 -19.52
CA PRO A 480 30.01 -13.34 -19.99
C PRO A 480 29.33 -13.46 -21.37
N ASP A 481 29.86 -14.36 -22.21
CA ASP A 481 29.24 -14.65 -23.51
C ASP A 481 27.77 -15.08 -23.38
N GLN A 482 27.44 -15.73 -22.25
CA GLN A 482 26.10 -16.11 -21.86
C GLN A 482 25.89 -15.89 -20.37
N TRP A 483 24.79 -15.23 -20.01
CA TRP A 483 24.39 -15.10 -18.61
C TRP A 483 23.99 -16.47 -18.03
N PRO A 484 24.25 -16.72 -16.73
CA PRO A 484 23.75 -17.91 -16.06
C PRO A 484 22.22 -18.02 -16.16
N PRO A 485 21.66 -19.24 -16.13
CA PRO A 485 20.22 -19.43 -16.06
C PRO A 485 19.61 -18.65 -14.90
N VAL A 486 18.45 -18.05 -15.16
CA VAL A 486 17.79 -17.16 -14.20
C VAL A 486 17.47 -17.91 -12.91
N GLU A 487 17.07 -19.18 -13.01
CA GLU A 487 16.77 -20.06 -11.88
C GLU A 487 18.00 -20.31 -10.99
N GLU A 488 19.19 -20.41 -11.57
CA GLU A 488 20.45 -20.57 -10.82
C GLU A 488 20.83 -19.26 -10.09
N ILE A 489 20.58 -18.11 -10.71
CA ILE A 489 20.79 -16.80 -10.08
C ILE A 489 19.84 -16.62 -8.89
N LEU A 490 18.58 -17.03 -9.03
CA LEU A 490 17.59 -16.96 -7.94
C LEU A 490 17.91 -17.91 -6.79
N GLU A 491 18.40 -19.12 -7.08
CA GLU A 491 18.82 -20.04 -6.02
C GLU A 491 20.03 -19.47 -5.27
N TYR A 492 20.99 -18.86 -5.96
CA TYR A 492 22.08 -18.12 -5.33
C TYR A 492 21.56 -16.98 -4.44
N GLN A 493 20.62 -16.17 -4.95
CA GLN A 493 19.98 -15.11 -4.17
C GLN A 493 19.31 -15.67 -2.90
N ALA A 494 18.58 -16.78 -3.01
CA ALA A 494 17.92 -17.43 -1.89
C ALA A 494 18.93 -17.95 -0.85
N GLN A 495 20.07 -18.49 -1.27
CA GLN A 495 21.17 -18.88 -0.36
C GLN A 495 21.71 -17.68 0.40
N VAL A 496 21.95 -16.54 -0.26
CA VAL A 496 22.45 -15.31 0.40
C VAL A 496 21.41 -14.76 1.38
N ARG A 497 20.12 -14.77 1.04
CA ARG A 497 19.04 -14.39 1.98
C ARG A 497 19.01 -15.31 3.21
N ARG A 498 19.13 -16.63 3.04
CA ARG A 498 19.25 -17.58 4.16
C ARG A 498 20.50 -17.34 5.01
N LYS A 499 21.62 -16.93 4.39
CA LYS A 499 22.83 -16.54 5.12
C LYS A 499 22.60 -15.30 5.98
N VAL A 500 21.86 -14.31 5.50
CA VAL A 500 21.42 -13.16 6.31
C VAL A 500 20.55 -13.62 7.48
N GLU A 501 19.51 -14.40 7.22
CA GLU A 501 18.60 -14.92 8.27
C GLU A 501 19.38 -15.69 9.36
N GLY A 502 20.30 -16.58 8.96
CA GLY A 502 21.14 -17.32 9.88
C GLY A 502 22.07 -16.45 10.74
N LEU A 503 22.51 -15.28 10.25
CA LEU A 503 23.28 -14.32 11.05
C LEU A 503 22.42 -13.66 12.16
N TYR A 504 21.13 -13.42 11.91
CA TYR A 504 20.21 -12.94 12.93
C TYR A 504 19.90 -14.02 13.96
N GLU A 505 19.62 -15.25 13.52
CA GLU A 505 19.36 -16.40 14.40
C GLU A 505 20.56 -16.69 15.32
N ALA A 506 21.78 -16.52 14.83
CA ALA A 506 23.01 -16.70 15.60
C ALA A 506 23.35 -15.51 16.53
N GLY A 507 22.58 -14.41 16.53
CA GLY A 507 22.87 -13.20 17.29
C GLY A 507 24.12 -12.45 16.80
N ALA A 508 24.60 -12.73 15.59
CA ALA A 508 25.80 -12.10 15.01
C ALA A 508 25.57 -10.62 14.67
N SER A 509 24.31 -10.24 14.43
CA SER A 509 23.85 -8.87 14.17
C SER A 509 24.08 -7.91 15.35
N GLU A 510 24.02 -8.41 16.58
CA GLU A 510 24.15 -7.61 17.81
C GLU A 510 25.56 -7.70 18.42
N SER A 511 26.24 -8.82 18.19
CA SER A 511 27.55 -9.10 18.79
C SER A 511 28.75 -8.53 18.02
N SER A 512 28.57 -8.08 16.78
CA SER A 512 29.66 -7.53 15.95
C SER A 512 29.26 -6.32 15.12
N ARG A 513 29.80 -5.14 15.46
CA ARG A 513 29.60 -3.90 14.69
C ARG A 513 30.08 -4.03 13.25
N LYS A 514 31.14 -4.79 13.00
CA LYS A 514 31.65 -5.06 11.64
C LYS A 514 30.61 -5.80 10.79
N VAL A 515 29.92 -6.79 11.37
CA VAL A 515 28.83 -7.52 10.70
C VAL A 515 27.62 -6.59 10.52
N GLY A 516 27.23 -5.86 11.56
CA GLY A 516 26.13 -4.89 11.50
C GLY A 516 26.32 -3.83 10.41
N ARG A 517 27.52 -3.26 10.29
CA ARG A 517 27.89 -2.32 9.23
C ARG A 517 27.84 -2.96 7.85
N SER A 518 28.28 -4.22 7.72
CA SER A 518 28.24 -4.94 6.43
C SER A 518 26.81 -5.25 5.99
N LEU A 519 25.92 -5.54 6.95
CA LEU A 519 24.48 -5.69 6.71
C LEU A 519 23.87 -4.36 6.25
N TRP A 520 24.19 -3.24 6.89
CA TRP A 520 23.74 -1.91 6.45
C TRP A 520 24.23 -1.57 5.04
N ILE A 521 25.52 -1.79 4.74
CA ILE A 521 26.08 -1.57 3.40
C ILE A 521 25.32 -2.37 2.36
N GLY A 522 25.05 -3.66 2.63
CA GLY A 522 24.30 -4.51 1.72
C GLY A 522 22.85 -4.06 1.52
N LEU A 523 22.17 -3.69 2.60
CA LEU A 523 20.78 -3.23 2.57
C LEU A 523 20.65 -1.92 1.78
N GLU A 524 21.47 -0.93 2.08
CA GLU A 524 21.47 0.37 1.37
C GLU A 524 21.88 0.22 -0.10
N HIS A 525 22.83 -0.66 -0.40
CA HIS A 525 23.24 -0.95 -1.77
C HIS A 525 22.09 -1.55 -2.59
N GLU A 526 21.34 -2.50 -2.02
CA GLU A 526 20.17 -3.08 -2.69
C GLU A 526 19.05 -2.02 -2.89
N ILE A 527 18.86 -1.09 -1.93
CA ILE A 527 17.94 0.05 -2.09
C ILE A 527 18.38 0.99 -3.22
N MET A 528 19.67 1.35 -3.32
CA MET A 528 20.21 2.17 -4.41
C MET A 528 19.96 1.52 -5.78
N HIS A 529 20.10 0.18 -5.84
CA HIS A 529 19.86 -0.56 -7.08
C HIS A 529 18.38 -0.75 -7.39
N LEU A 530 17.51 -0.76 -6.37
CA LEU A 530 16.07 -0.74 -6.55
C LEU A 530 15.63 0.56 -7.24
N GLU A 531 16.13 1.71 -6.77
CA GLU A 531 15.94 3.00 -7.46
C GLU A 531 16.49 2.94 -8.89
N THR A 532 17.62 2.26 -9.07
CA THR A 532 18.22 2.07 -10.39
C THR A 532 17.34 1.31 -11.37
N LEU A 533 16.80 0.17 -10.95
CA LEU A 533 15.89 -0.61 -11.77
C LEU A 533 14.60 0.17 -12.06
N LEU A 534 14.08 0.94 -11.12
CA LEU A 534 12.87 1.74 -11.33
C LEU A 534 13.05 2.78 -12.44
N TYR A 535 14.14 3.57 -12.45
CA TYR A 535 14.34 4.54 -13.54
C TYR A 535 14.72 3.88 -14.86
N MET A 536 15.40 2.72 -14.84
CA MET A 536 15.60 1.91 -16.06
C MET A 536 14.26 1.47 -16.65
N LEU A 537 13.33 1.02 -15.79
CA LEU A 537 12.00 0.61 -16.20
C LEU A 537 11.20 1.75 -16.82
N LEU A 538 11.31 2.98 -16.29
CA LEU A 538 10.64 4.14 -16.91
C LEU A 538 11.02 4.31 -18.40
N GLN A 539 12.25 3.96 -18.78
CA GLN A 539 12.75 4.03 -20.15
C GLN A 539 12.53 2.74 -20.96
N SER A 540 11.96 1.70 -20.37
CA SER A 540 11.56 0.48 -21.07
C SER A 540 10.13 0.58 -21.60
N ASP A 541 9.94 0.27 -22.87
CA ASP A 541 8.61 0.22 -23.49
C ASP A 541 7.84 -1.06 -23.12
N ASN A 542 8.53 -2.11 -22.67
CA ASN A 542 7.96 -3.42 -22.31
C ASN A 542 7.83 -3.64 -20.80
N ARG A 543 7.86 -2.57 -20.01
CA ARG A 543 7.66 -2.67 -18.55
C ARG A 543 6.22 -3.10 -18.21
N MET A 544 6.08 -3.80 -17.10
CA MET A 544 4.79 -4.05 -16.48
C MET A 544 4.56 -3.04 -15.34
N PRO A 545 3.31 -2.59 -15.11
CA PRO A 545 3.00 -1.83 -13.91
C PRO A 545 3.33 -2.64 -12.66
N PRO A 546 3.53 -1.99 -11.49
CA PRO A 546 3.63 -2.70 -10.23
C PRO A 546 2.49 -3.72 -10.13
N PRO A 547 2.78 -5.01 -9.95
CA PRO A 547 1.74 -6.01 -9.93
C PRO A 547 0.80 -5.74 -8.76
N ARG A 548 -0.48 -6.03 -8.96
CA ARG A 548 -1.52 -5.96 -7.91
C ARG A 548 -1.75 -4.53 -7.38
N THR A 549 -1.46 -3.50 -8.18
CA THR A 549 -1.88 -2.13 -7.89
C THR A 549 -2.93 -1.67 -8.90
N VAL A 550 -3.90 -0.89 -8.40
CA VAL A 550 -4.88 -0.21 -9.27
C VAL A 550 -4.13 0.87 -10.04
N ARG A 551 -4.36 0.94 -11.37
CA ARG A 551 -3.85 2.04 -12.17
C ARG A 551 -4.50 3.33 -11.66
N PRO A 552 -3.72 4.36 -11.26
CA PRO A 552 -4.31 5.61 -10.82
C PRO A 552 -5.16 6.25 -11.94
N ASP A 553 -6.30 6.81 -11.56
CA ASP A 553 -7.06 7.70 -12.44
C ASP A 553 -6.30 9.03 -12.55
N PHE A 554 -5.41 9.09 -13.53
CA PHE A 554 -4.53 10.25 -13.75
C PHE A 554 -5.32 11.51 -14.14
N GLU A 555 -6.48 11.37 -14.77
CA GLU A 555 -7.33 12.51 -15.15
C GLU A 555 -7.98 13.12 -13.91
N ALA A 556 -8.65 12.29 -13.09
CA ALA A 556 -9.22 12.75 -11.82
C ALA A 556 -8.14 13.29 -10.85
N LEU A 557 -6.94 12.70 -10.87
CA LEU A 557 -5.79 13.24 -10.12
C LEU A 557 -5.43 14.65 -10.59
N ALA A 558 -5.33 14.87 -11.90
CA ALA A 558 -4.98 16.17 -12.47
C ALA A 558 -6.04 17.23 -12.17
N GLU A 559 -7.33 16.89 -12.24
CA GLU A 559 -8.42 17.81 -11.87
C GLU A 559 -8.29 18.28 -10.42
N ARG A 560 -8.08 17.35 -9.48
CA ARG A 560 -7.89 17.68 -8.06
C ARG A 560 -6.62 18.49 -7.80
N ASP A 561 -5.54 18.20 -8.53
CA ASP A 561 -4.29 18.95 -8.41
C ASP A 561 -4.49 20.40 -8.89
N GLY A 562 -5.26 20.60 -9.96
CA GLY A 562 -5.64 21.93 -10.45
C GLY A 562 -6.51 22.72 -9.46
N GLU A 563 -7.45 22.07 -8.78
CA GLU A 563 -8.26 22.71 -7.72
C GLU A 563 -7.42 23.15 -6.50
N ARG A 564 -6.33 22.44 -6.24
CA ARG A 564 -5.41 22.67 -5.12
C ARG A 564 -4.18 23.49 -5.51
N GLU A 565 -4.12 23.99 -6.74
CA GLU A 565 -2.96 24.71 -7.23
C GLU A 565 -2.73 25.99 -6.41
N VAL A 566 -1.48 26.20 -6.03
CA VAL A 566 -1.02 27.41 -5.34
C VAL A 566 0.15 28.02 -6.09
N GLU A 567 0.27 29.34 -6.01
CA GLU A 567 1.39 30.07 -6.60
C GLU A 567 2.72 29.56 -6.04
N ASN A 568 3.69 29.29 -6.92
CA ASN A 568 5.04 28.95 -6.50
C ASN A 568 5.80 30.20 -6.06
N GLN A 569 5.64 30.58 -4.79
CA GLN A 569 6.21 31.82 -4.24
C GLN A 569 7.71 31.71 -3.96
N TRP A 570 8.37 32.87 -3.91
CA TRP A 570 9.75 32.99 -3.46
C TRP A 570 9.78 33.19 -1.95
N PHE A 571 10.49 32.31 -1.24
CA PHE A 571 10.71 32.37 0.19
C PHE A 571 12.12 32.86 0.49
N VAL A 572 12.25 33.78 1.45
CA VAL A 572 13.57 34.22 1.94
C VAL A 572 14.07 33.20 2.96
N VAL A 573 15.17 32.52 2.64
CA VAL A 573 15.90 31.66 3.56
C VAL A 573 16.97 32.51 4.24
N PRO A 574 16.92 32.70 5.56
CA PRO A 574 17.88 33.55 6.26
C PRO A 574 19.28 32.93 6.25
N GLU A 575 20.28 33.80 6.39
CA GLU A 575 21.66 33.38 6.63
C GLU A 575 21.72 32.48 7.88
N GLN A 576 22.43 31.35 7.76
CA GLN A 576 22.59 30.40 8.86
C GLN A 576 23.87 29.58 8.70
N GLU A 577 24.38 29.08 9.83
CA GLU A 577 25.38 28.03 9.84
C GLU A 577 24.67 26.67 9.82
N ILE A 578 25.02 25.81 8.87
CA ILE A 578 24.51 24.44 8.78
C ILE A 578 25.61 23.45 9.12
N THR A 579 25.19 22.29 9.63
CA THR A 579 26.05 21.14 9.85
C THR A 579 25.68 20.05 8.84
N LEU A 580 26.68 19.50 8.15
CA LEU A 580 26.53 18.48 7.12
C LEU A 580 27.35 17.25 7.50
N GLY A 581 26.88 16.08 7.10
CA GLY A 581 27.56 14.83 7.33
C GLY A 581 27.45 14.35 8.78
N MET A 582 28.22 13.32 9.09
CA MET A 582 28.22 12.63 10.37
C MET A 582 29.59 12.09 10.74
N ASP A 583 29.78 11.80 12.04
CA ASP A 583 30.98 11.13 12.53
C ASP A 583 30.65 9.67 12.87
N ASP A 584 31.23 8.74 12.10
CA ASP A 584 31.16 7.29 12.36
C ASP A 584 32.51 6.65 11.97
N PRO A 585 33.40 6.42 12.94
CA PRO A 585 34.74 5.88 12.69
C PRO A 585 34.77 4.55 11.91
N GLU A 586 35.66 4.46 10.93
CA GLU A 586 35.84 3.27 10.08
C GLU A 586 36.45 2.08 10.84
N ASP A 587 37.05 2.31 12.01
CA ASP A 587 37.55 1.26 12.91
C ASP A 587 36.44 0.47 13.63
N ASN A 588 35.17 0.82 13.42
CA ASN A 588 33.98 0.24 14.03
C ASN A 588 33.82 0.56 15.53
N SER A 589 34.50 1.58 16.05
CA SER A 589 34.33 2.06 17.44
C SER A 589 33.10 2.95 17.64
N GLY A 590 32.48 3.44 16.57
CA GLY A 590 31.31 4.32 16.61
C GLY A 590 29.99 3.60 16.94
N SER A 591 29.08 4.34 17.59
CA SER A 591 27.72 3.92 17.94
C SER A 591 26.62 4.66 17.18
N GLY A 592 26.99 5.46 16.17
CA GLY A 592 26.05 6.23 15.35
C GLY A 592 25.26 5.38 14.36
N HIS A 593 24.26 6.01 13.72
CA HIS A 593 23.50 5.42 12.62
C HIS A 593 24.41 5.15 11.41
N PHE A 594 23.91 4.41 10.42
CA PHE A 594 24.65 4.18 9.18
C PHE A 594 24.72 5.45 8.32
N GLY A 595 25.85 5.66 7.65
CA GLY A 595 26.03 6.65 6.59
C GLY A 595 27.21 6.27 5.70
N TRP A 596 27.16 6.70 4.44
CA TRP A 596 28.21 6.43 3.46
C TRP A 596 29.49 7.19 3.81
N ASP A 597 30.62 6.70 3.31
CA ASP A 597 31.94 7.30 3.54
C ASP A 597 32.02 8.75 3.05
N ASN A 598 31.36 9.08 1.94
CA ASN A 598 31.25 10.44 1.40
C ASN A 598 30.38 11.40 2.24
N GLU A 599 29.67 10.90 3.25
CA GLU A 599 28.91 11.67 4.24
C GLU A 599 29.72 11.93 5.51
N LYS A 600 31.00 11.52 5.54
CA LYS A 600 31.91 11.65 6.67
C LYS A 600 33.15 12.47 6.26
N PRO A 601 33.77 13.20 7.20
CA PRO A 601 33.31 13.50 8.55
C PRO A 601 32.25 14.62 8.57
N VAL A 602 31.78 14.99 9.76
CA VAL A 602 30.96 16.18 9.93
C VAL A 602 31.70 17.44 9.46
N ARG A 603 30.99 18.35 8.78
CA ARG A 603 31.51 19.67 8.38
C ARG A 603 30.48 20.78 8.60
N LYS A 604 30.98 21.98 8.89
CA LYS A 604 30.17 23.19 9.01
C LYS A 604 30.27 24.06 7.77
N ALA A 605 29.17 24.65 7.35
CA ALA A 605 29.13 25.60 6.25
C ALA A 605 28.27 26.81 6.63
N ARG A 606 28.77 28.02 6.35
CA ARG A 606 27.98 29.26 6.50
C ARG A 606 27.31 29.57 5.17
N VAL A 607 25.98 29.57 5.16
CA VAL A 607 25.15 29.84 3.99
C VAL A 607 24.56 31.23 4.13
N ARG A 608 24.85 32.12 3.17
CA ARG A 608 24.29 33.49 3.15
C ARG A 608 22.79 33.45 2.89
N SER A 609 22.09 34.53 3.23
CA SER A 609 20.67 34.68 2.92
C SER A 609 20.41 34.61 1.40
N PHE A 610 19.36 33.92 0.98
CA PHE A 610 18.96 33.77 -0.41
C PHE A 610 17.45 33.57 -0.53
N GLN A 611 16.93 33.55 -1.76
CA GLN A 611 15.54 33.22 -2.04
C GLN A 611 15.44 31.88 -2.77
N ALA A 612 14.44 31.08 -2.41
CA ALA A 612 14.14 29.81 -3.05
C ALA A 612 12.64 29.69 -3.33
N LYS A 613 12.29 28.96 -4.39
CA LYS A 613 10.89 28.61 -4.70
C LYS A 613 10.38 27.54 -3.72
N GLY A 614 9.10 27.61 -3.38
CA GLY A 614 8.46 26.69 -2.43
C GLY A 614 8.21 25.27 -2.95
N ARG A 615 8.21 25.08 -4.28
CA ARG A 615 8.11 23.76 -4.93
C ARG A 615 9.10 23.63 -6.10
N PRO A 616 9.43 22.39 -6.51
CA PRO A 616 10.20 22.11 -7.72
C PRO A 616 9.54 22.69 -8.98
N ILE A 617 10.33 22.76 -10.06
CA ILE A 617 9.85 23.11 -11.40
C ILE A 617 8.87 22.02 -11.85
N THR A 618 7.68 22.41 -12.33
CA THR A 618 6.67 21.48 -12.81
C THR A 618 6.87 21.13 -14.29
N ASN A 619 6.21 20.06 -14.75
CA ASN A 619 6.15 19.72 -16.16
C ASN A 619 5.55 20.86 -17.00
N GLU A 620 4.54 21.58 -16.48
CA GLU A 620 3.97 22.76 -17.15
C GLU A 620 5.00 23.88 -17.31
N GLU A 621 5.69 24.28 -16.24
CA GLU A 621 6.70 25.34 -16.28
C GLU A 621 7.84 24.98 -17.23
N TYR A 622 8.25 23.71 -17.25
CA TYR A 622 9.26 23.22 -18.17
C TYR A 622 8.77 23.18 -19.62
N ALA A 623 7.52 22.79 -19.86
CA ALA A 623 6.92 22.83 -21.20
C ALA A 623 6.83 24.27 -21.73
N ILE A 624 6.47 25.24 -20.89
CA ILE A 624 6.45 26.67 -21.26
C ILE A 624 7.85 27.13 -21.64
N TYR A 625 8.88 26.72 -20.89
CA TYR A 625 10.27 27.01 -21.23
C TYR A 625 10.66 26.43 -22.60
N LEU A 626 10.31 25.17 -22.89
CA LEU A 626 10.62 24.54 -24.18
C LEU A 626 9.93 25.25 -25.35
N ASP A 627 8.63 25.56 -25.21
CA ASP A 627 7.84 26.28 -26.22
C ASP A 627 8.39 27.69 -26.46
N ALA A 628 8.68 28.44 -25.39
CA ALA A 628 9.21 29.80 -25.47
C ALA A 628 10.65 29.88 -26.02
N THR A 629 11.40 28.77 -26.01
CA THR A 629 12.78 28.71 -26.51
C THR A 629 12.92 27.95 -27.83
N ASP A 630 11.81 27.51 -28.43
CA ASP A 630 11.78 26.69 -29.65
C ASP A 630 12.70 25.46 -29.54
N ASN A 631 12.70 24.82 -28.36
CA ASN A 631 13.52 23.66 -28.06
C ASN A 631 12.67 22.37 -28.18
N ASP A 632 12.89 21.62 -29.25
CA ASP A 632 12.14 20.41 -29.59
C ASP A 632 12.62 19.15 -28.85
N ARG A 633 13.76 19.24 -28.14
CA ARG A 633 14.38 18.13 -27.41
C ARG A 633 13.67 17.89 -26.09
N LEU A 634 12.91 16.81 -26.04
CA LEU A 634 12.23 16.36 -24.82
C LEU A 634 13.21 15.71 -23.83
N PRO A 635 12.96 15.86 -22.51
CA PRO A 635 13.74 15.15 -21.49
C PRO A 635 13.46 13.66 -21.57
N ALA A 636 14.40 12.83 -21.10
CA ALA A 636 14.28 11.36 -21.16
C ALA A 636 13.06 10.79 -20.39
N SER A 637 12.49 11.58 -19.46
CA SER A 637 11.27 11.24 -18.75
C SER A 637 10.00 11.41 -19.59
N TRP A 638 10.09 12.04 -20.77
CA TRP A 638 8.97 12.26 -21.68
C TRP A 638 9.12 11.43 -22.97
N THR A 639 8.06 11.31 -23.74
CA THR A 639 8.05 10.66 -25.06
C THR A 639 6.96 11.27 -25.94
N ARG A 640 7.07 11.13 -27.27
CA ARG A 640 6.01 11.52 -28.21
C ARG A 640 5.15 10.34 -28.61
N GLN A 641 3.86 10.61 -28.82
CA GLN A 641 2.93 9.71 -29.48
C GLN A 641 2.85 10.05 -30.97
N HIS A 642 3.14 9.09 -31.85
CA HIS A 642 2.98 9.28 -33.30
C HIS A 642 1.53 9.04 -33.76
N ALA A 643 1.18 9.57 -34.94
CA ALA A 643 -0.17 9.48 -35.52
C ALA A 643 -0.63 8.02 -35.81
N ASN A 644 0.29 7.07 -35.84
CA ASN A 644 0.02 5.64 -35.99
C ASN A 644 -0.12 4.90 -34.64
N GLY A 645 0.00 5.60 -33.51
CA GLY A 645 -0.05 5.04 -32.17
C GLY A 645 1.30 4.60 -31.60
N ASP A 646 2.38 4.59 -32.40
CA ASP A 646 3.70 4.16 -31.95
C ASP A 646 4.37 5.21 -31.05
N LEU A 647 5.10 4.75 -30.03
CA LEU A 647 5.91 5.60 -29.15
C LEU A 647 7.30 5.78 -29.76
N SER A 648 7.80 7.03 -29.84
CA SER A 648 9.17 7.26 -30.26
C SER A 648 10.15 6.89 -29.14
N ALA A 649 10.86 5.76 -29.25
CA ALA A 649 12.12 5.58 -28.55
C ALA A 649 13.20 6.40 -29.27
N TYR A 650 13.94 7.23 -28.54
CA TYR A 650 15.08 7.97 -29.07
C TYR A 650 16.17 6.98 -29.49
N THR A 651 16.13 6.49 -30.74
CA THR A 651 17.26 5.80 -31.35
C THR A 651 18.24 6.88 -31.80
N ALA A 652 19.19 7.20 -30.92
CA ALA A 652 20.35 8.00 -31.26
C ALA A 652 21.17 7.27 -32.33
N ASN A 653 20.89 7.54 -33.61
CA ASN A 653 21.83 7.25 -34.67
C ASN A 653 23.08 8.12 -34.44
N GLY A 654 24.21 7.43 -34.28
CA GLY A 654 25.49 7.94 -33.81
C GLY A 654 25.88 9.34 -34.28
N LYS A 655 25.90 10.28 -33.35
CA LYS A 655 26.98 11.26 -33.20
C LYS A 655 27.26 11.43 -31.72
N THR A 656 28.46 11.01 -31.32
CA THR A 656 29.03 11.20 -30.00
C THR A 656 29.17 12.68 -29.67
N ASN A 657 29.07 12.99 -28.37
CA ASN A 657 29.47 14.26 -27.78
C ASN A 657 30.93 14.55 -28.16
N GLY A 658 31.16 15.69 -28.82
CA GLY A 658 32.49 16.20 -29.09
C GLY A 658 32.52 17.70 -28.89
N TYR A 659 32.85 18.14 -27.68
CA TYR A 659 33.36 19.49 -27.45
C TYR A 659 34.65 19.65 -28.25
N THR A 660 34.68 20.58 -29.21
CA THR A 660 35.94 21.07 -29.78
C THR A 660 36.03 22.57 -29.57
N ASN A 661 36.93 22.95 -28.67
CA ASN A 661 37.46 24.29 -28.54
C ASN A 661 38.46 24.47 -29.70
N GLY A 662 38.17 25.35 -30.66
CA GLY A 662 38.96 25.47 -31.88
C GLY A 662 38.92 26.88 -32.46
N ASN A 663 39.94 27.66 -32.10
CA ASN A 663 40.25 28.97 -32.66
C ASN A 663 40.61 28.82 -34.15
N GLY A 664 39.90 29.52 -35.05
CA GLY A 664 40.15 29.45 -36.50
C GLY A 664 39.66 30.71 -37.23
N HIS A 665 40.60 31.61 -37.52
CA HIS A 665 40.40 32.80 -38.34
C HIS A 665 40.03 32.45 -39.79
N THR A 666 39.02 33.13 -40.35
CA THR A 666 39.06 33.64 -41.74
C THR A 666 38.19 34.88 -41.90
N ASN A 667 38.78 35.88 -42.57
CA ASN A 667 38.28 37.21 -42.87
C ASN A 667 37.00 37.25 -43.74
N GLY A 668 36.13 38.21 -43.43
CA GLY A 668 35.09 38.72 -44.33
C GLY A 668 34.60 40.08 -43.85
N ASN A 669 35.15 41.14 -44.43
CA ASN A 669 34.83 42.54 -44.15
C ASN A 669 33.35 42.88 -44.29
N GLY A 670 32.79 43.59 -43.30
CA GLY A 670 31.50 44.27 -43.42
C GLY A 670 31.00 44.88 -42.10
N HIS A 671 31.45 46.09 -41.76
CA HIS A 671 30.85 46.95 -40.72
C HIS A 671 30.73 48.38 -41.28
N PRO A 672 29.91 49.28 -40.69
CA PRO A 672 28.84 49.04 -39.71
C PRO A 672 27.54 49.82 -40.06
N ASN A 673 26.40 49.39 -39.53
CA ASN A 673 25.44 50.38 -39.01
C ASN A 673 24.54 49.74 -37.94
N GLY A 674 24.51 50.38 -36.78
CA GLY A 674 23.76 49.93 -35.63
C GLY A 674 22.26 50.17 -35.76
N ASN A 675 21.49 49.41 -34.98
CA ASN A 675 20.47 49.97 -34.10
C ASN A 675 19.83 48.88 -33.23
N GLY A 676 19.83 49.15 -31.92
CA GLY A 676 18.72 48.82 -31.03
C GLY A 676 18.64 47.39 -30.51
N TYR A 677 19.38 47.11 -29.42
CA TYR A 677 18.87 46.18 -28.42
C TYR A 677 17.67 46.85 -27.72
N THR A 678 16.47 46.63 -28.23
CA THR A 678 15.25 46.85 -27.46
C THR A 678 15.00 45.63 -26.59
N ASN A 679 15.11 45.82 -25.27
CA ASN A 679 14.50 44.95 -24.26
C ASN A 679 12.99 44.85 -24.53
N GLY A 680 12.60 43.87 -25.33
CA GLY A 680 11.21 43.49 -25.52
C GLY A 680 10.84 42.44 -24.48
N HIS A 681 10.48 42.86 -23.27
CA HIS A 681 9.58 42.07 -22.44
C HIS A 681 8.22 42.03 -23.15
N THR A 682 8.08 41.14 -24.14
CA THR A 682 6.78 40.76 -24.65
C THR A 682 6.22 39.70 -23.72
N ASN A 683 5.20 40.11 -22.99
CA ASN A 683 4.30 39.31 -22.16
C ASN A 683 3.50 38.34 -23.07
N GLY A 684 4.20 37.37 -23.67
CA GLY A 684 3.66 36.44 -24.66
C GLY A 684 3.21 35.14 -24.01
N SER A 685 1.89 34.93 -23.93
CA SER A 685 1.18 33.70 -23.56
C SER A 685 1.77 32.86 -22.43
N THR A 686 1.28 33.05 -21.20
CA THR A 686 1.54 32.14 -20.06
C THR A 686 0.86 30.77 -20.20
N LYS A 687 0.08 30.52 -21.26
CA LYS A 687 -0.63 29.25 -21.45
C LYS A 687 -0.08 28.51 -22.67
N LEU A 688 0.29 27.25 -22.43
CA LEU A 688 0.68 26.30 -23.48
C LEU A 688 -0.46 26.16 -24.49
N HIS A 689 -0.14 26.18 -25.79
CA HIS A 689 -1.14 25.89 -26.81
C HIS A 689 -1.59 24.42 -26.66
N PRO A 690 -2.89 24.10 -26.64
CA PRO A 690 -3.37 22.72 -26.43
C PRO A 690 -2.77 21.69 -27.41
N SER A 691 -2.44 22.12 -28.63
CA SER A 691 -1.78 21.24 -29.61
C SER A 691 -0.35 20.85 -29.22
N TYR A 692 0.36 21.68 -28.44
CA TYR A 692 1.73 21.40 -27.99
C TYR A 692 1.78 20.23 -27.00
N ILE A 693 0.83 20.17 -26.07
CA ILE A 693 0.77 19.14 -25.03
C ILE A 693 0.10 17.84 -25.50
N SER A 694 -0.74 17.90 -26.55
CA SER A 694 -1.61 16.79 -26.97
C SER A 694 -0.89 15.51 -27.41
N ASN A 695 0.38 15.60 -27.82
CA ASN A 695 1.17 14.47 -28.32
C ASN A 695 2.37 14.12 -27.43
N ILE A 696 2.50 14.75 -26.25
CA ILE A 696 3.58 14.49 -25.31
C ILE A 696 3.05 13.63 -24.16
N LEU A 697 3.81 12.61 -23.82
CA LEU A 697 3.51 11.68 -22.74
C LEU A 697 4.66 11.69 -21.72
N VAL A 698 4.34 11.60 -20.44
CA VAL A 698 5.28 11.41 -19.34
C VAL A 698 5.41 9.90 -19.07
N ARG A 699 6.64 9.40 -19.00
CA ARG A 699 6.94 8.00 -18.70
C ARG A 699 6.74 7.73 -17.21
N THR A 700 5.84 6.83 -16.87
CA THR A 700 5.59 6.38 -15.49
C THR A 700 5.72 4.87 -15.37
N VAL A 701 5.81 4.33 -14.15
CA VAL A 701 5.78 2.88 -13.92
C VAL A 701 4.46 2.24 -14.39
N TYR A 702 3.38 3.02 -14.51
CA TYR A 702 2.06 2.56 -15.00
C TYR A 702 1.87 2.65 -16.52
N GLY A 703 2.92 2.97 -17.27
CA GLY A 703 2.81 3.29 -18.68
C GLY A 703 2.97 4.79 -18.97
N PRO A 704 2.96 5.19 -20.24
CA PRO A 704 2.92 6.60 -20.62
C PRO A 704 1.61 7.26 -20.14
N VAL A 705 1.71 8.48 -19.60
CA VAL A 705 0.57 9.30 -19.16
C VAL A 705 0.58 10.60 -19.96
N SER A 706 -0.59 11.08 -20.39
CA SER A 706 -0.69 12.37 -21.09
C SER A 706 -0.03 13.49 -20.30
N LEU A 707 0.79 14.33 -20.95
CA LEU A 707 1.36 15.52 -20.31
C LEU A 707 0.26 16.41 -19.72
N ALA A 708 -0.92 16.47 -20.34
CA ALA A 708 -2.07 17.21 -19.84
C ALA A 708 -2.51 16.75 -18.44
N HIS A 709 -2.32 15.47 -18.11
CA HIS A 709 -2.68 14.90 -16.80
C HIS A 709 -1.51 14.93 -15.80
N ALA A 710 -0.35 15.43 -16.21
CA ALA A 710 0.89 15.44 -15.44
C ALA A 710 1.50 16.84 -15.30
N LEU A 711 0.77 17.90 -15.66
CA LEU A 711 1.25 19.28 -15.69
C LEU A 711 1.78 19.75 -14.33
N HIS A 712 1.12 19.37 -13.23
CA HIS A 712 1.48 19.78 -11.87
C HIS A 712 2.58 18.92 -11.23
N TRP A 713 3.05 17.85 -11.90
CA TRP A 713 4.11 17.01 -11.36
C TRP A 713 5.47 17.69 -11.51
N PRO A 714 6.43 17.44 -10.60
CA PRO A 714 7.81 17.84 -10.80
C PRO A 714 8.39 17.25 -12.09
N VAL A 715 9.06 18.07 -12.88
CA VAL A 715 9.75 17.58 -14.08
C VAL A 715 11.01 16.79 -13.70
N SER A 716 11.25 15.68 -14.40
CA SER A 716 12.50 14.92 -14.31
C SER A 716 13.32 15.14 -15.57
N ALA A 717 14.49 15.78 -15.44
CA ALA A 717 15.38 16.10 -16.56
C ALA A 717 16.84 16.12 -16.09
N SER A 718 17.78 16.17 -17.03
CA SER A 718 19.21 16.24 -16.71
C SER A 718 19.59 17.54 -16.01
N TYR A 719 20.74 17.56 -15.34
CA TYR A 719 21.28 18.76 -14.70
C TYR A 719 21.34 19.95 -15.68
N ASP A 720 21.84 19.73 -16.89
CA ASP A 720 22.01 20.79 -17.88
C ASP A 720 20.66 21.35 -18.37
N GLU A 721 19.67 20.48 -18.54
CA GLU A 721 18.30 20.86 -18.90
C GLU A 721 17.66 21.72 -17.82
N LEU A 722 17.72 21.28 -16.57
CA LEU A 722 17.17 22.01 -15.43
C LEU A 722 17.94 23.31 -15.16
N ASN A 723 19.26 23.34 -15.34
CA ASN A 723 20.07 24.53 -15.16
C ASN A 723 19.74 25.61 -16.20
N ARG A 724 19.51 25.23 -17.46
CA ARG A 724 19.05 26.17 -18.50
C ARG A 724 17.64 26.68 -18.22
N CYS A 725 16.70 25.80 -17.85
CA CYS A 725 15.35 26.19 -17.48
C CYS A 725 15.35 27.14 -16.27
N ALA A 726 16.07 26.80 -15.19
CA ALA A 726 16.18 27.64 -14.01
C ALA A 726 16.73 29.03 -14.34
N LYS A 727 17.76 29.13 -15.19
CA LYS A 727 18.31 30.42 -15.65
C LYS A 727 17.29 31.23 -16.44
N TRP A 728 16.54 30.58 -17.34
CA TRP A 728 15.46 31.23 -18.10
C TRP A 728 14.35 31.75 -17.17
N MET A 729 14.01 31.00 -16.13
CA MET A 729 13.06 31.42 -15.07
C MET A 729 13.62 32.49 -14.11
N GLY A 730 14.85 32.98 -14.33
CA GLY A 730 15.49 34.01 -13.50
C GLY A 730 16.16 33.50 -12.22
N GLY A 731 16.46 32.20 -12.14
CA GLY A 731 17.10 31.55 -11.00
C GLY A 731 18.31 30.67 -11.35
N ARG A 732 18.67 29.78 -10.43
CA ARG A 732 19.70 28.74 -10.62
C ARG A 732 19.39 27.55 -9.72
N ILE A 733 20.05 26.42 -9.98
CA ILE A 733 20.03 25.28 -9.07
C ILE A 733 20.77 25.66 -7.77
N PRO A 734 20.20 25.39 -6.58
CA PRO A 734 20.86 25.65 -5.30
C PRO A 734 22.09 24.74 -5.11
N THR A 735 23.08 25.20 -4.36
CA THR A 735 24.17 24.31 -3.92
C THR A 735 23.65 23.28 -2.90
N VAL A 736 24.44 22.25 -2.60
CA VAL A 736 24.05 21.27 -1.58
C VAL A 736 23.89 21.93 -0.19
N GLU A 737 24.73 22.91 0.13
CA GLU A 737 24.62 23.70 1.36
C GLU A 737 23.33 24.52 1.38
N GLU A 738 22.98 25.19 0.27
CA GLU A 738 21.72 25.96 0.18
C GLU A 738 20.49 25.06 0.30
N ALA A 739 20.49 23.91 -0.37
CA ALA A 739 19.42 22.92 -0.25
C ALA A 739 19.25 22.45 1.20
N ARG A 740 20.36 22.16 1.90
CA ARG A 740 20.34 21.76 3.31
C ARG A 740 19.92 22.90 4.24
N SER A 741 20.29 24.14 3.91
CA SER A 741 19.83 25.35 4.60
C SER A 741 18.31 25.57 4.48
N ILE A 742 17.70 25.22 3.34
CA ILE A 742 16.24 25.24 3.17
C ILE A 742 15.59 24.26 4.15
N TYR A 743 16.04 23.00 4.17
CA TYR A 743 15.46 21.98 5.06
C TYR A 743 15.59 22.35 6.53
N SER A 744 16.80 22.75 6.97
CA SER A 744 17.06 23.23 8.33
C SER A 744 16.13 24.37 8.74
N TYR A 745 15.92 25.34 7.84
CA TYR A 745 15.01 26.47 8.10
C TYR A 745 13.56 26.02 8.29
N VAL A 746 13.06 25.15 7.40
CA VAL A 746 11.69 24.63 7.43
C VAL A 746 11.43 23.79 8.68
N ASP A 747 12.37 22.92 9.06
CA ASP A 747 12.25 22.11 10.28
C ASP A 747 12.23 22.98 11.54
N GLY A 748 13.05 24.04 11.56
CA GLY A 748 13.02 25.05 12.63
C GLY A 748 11.68 25.81 12.72
N LEU A 749 11.00 26.06 11.59
CA LEU A 749 9.66 26.66 11.58
C LEU A 749 8.60 25.69 12.14
N ARG A 750 8.61 24.42 11.72
CA ARG A 750 7.69 23.38 12.21
C ARG A 750 7.81 23.17 13.72
N LEU A 751 9.03 23.12 14.25
CA LEU A 751 9.24 23.01 15.69
C LEU A 751 8.65 24.20 16.47
N LYS A 752 8.74 25.41 15.92
CA LYS A 752 8.12 26.61 16.52
C LYS A 752 6.60 26.55 16.47
N GLU A 753 6.02 26.01 15.40
CA GLU A 753 4.57 25.82 15.29
C GLU A 753 4.05 24.78 16.28
N VAL A 754 4.72 23.63 16.39
CA VAL A 754 4.41 22.61 17.42
C VAL A 754 4.52 23.19 18.82
N GLY A 755 5.57 23.97 19.10
CA GLY A 755 5.72 24.69 20.37
C GLY A 755 4.60 25.69 20.64
N LYS A 756 4.12 26.43 19.62
CA LYS A 756 2.97 27.33 19.73
C LYS A 756 1.65 26.59 19.93
N MET A 757 1.45 25.43 19.30
CA MET A 757 0.27 24.58 19.51
C MET A 757 0.27 23.95 20.91
N ALA A 758 1.43 23.53 21.41
CA ALA A 758 1.59 23.06 22.79
C ALA A 758 1.35 24.17 23.82
N ALA A 759 1.81 25.40 23.55
CA ALA A 759 1.58 26.58 24.40
C ALA A 759 0.12 27.10 24.37
N LYS A 760 -0.68 26.72 23.36
CA LYS A 760 -2.13 26.98 23.31
C LYS A 760 -2.95 26.01 24.18
N LYS A 761 -2.36 24.96 24.75
CA LYS A 761 -2.99 24.20 25.84
C LYS A 761 -2.90 25.05 27.12
N VAL A 762 -4.02 25.70 27.43
CA VAL A 762 -4.24 26.48 28.64
C VAL A 762 -3.78 25.67 29.86
N PRO A 763 -2.95 26.22 30.76
CA PRO A 763 -2.59 25.54 31.99
C PRO A 763 -3.83 25.36 32.86
N ALA A 764 -3.90 24.23 33.56
CA ALA A 764 -4.86 24.05 34.65
C ALA A 764 -4.74 25.22 35.62
N VAL A 765 -5.82 26.01 35.74
CA VAL A 765 -5.97 26.97 36.84
C VAL A 765 -7.34 26.75 37.45
N ASN A 766 -7.30 26.42 38.73
CA ASN A 766 -8.41 26.15 39.63
C ASN A 766 -9.47 27.26 39.64
N ALA A 767 -10.73 26.87 39.70
CA ALA A 767 -11.74 27.37 40.62
C ALA A 767 -12.75 26.25 40.90
#